data_AF-A0A5C9E1W1-F1
#
_entry.id   AF-A0A5C9E1W1-F1
#
_cell.length_a   1.000
_cell.length_b   1.000
_cell.length_c   1.000
_cell.angle_alpha   90.00
_cell.angle_beta   90.00
_cell.angle_gamma   90.00
#
_symmetry.space_group_name_H-M   'P 1'
#
loop_
_entity.id
_entity.type
_entity.pdbx_description
1 polymer ?
#
loop_
_entity_poly.entity_id
_entity_poly.type
_entity_poly.pdbx_seq_one_letter_code
_entity_poly.pdbx_strand_id
1 'polypeptide(L)'
;MERTGEYILKTKGGVLVISIMLILSIHPASSIPIPAHDREGPAANQLVINFIDDSYSKILALQNDEIDMIYDFVEVSHGYEIAQDENIEILESLSNGYVYLGFNCQKYPYNITGFRRALAYAMDKIQICDEVNPDFTQPLDSVIPAQNPFSIEDQLPYSYTSANLVFAQNLLDIFGFVDTDDDSFIENPDGSDLKITIRAPITSTTAQAIGAIFSSQLQDIDIDSEMVPTDFTYWFNQPSELLNYDTILFSSSFTDFDIDWLEYSFGSDYAYSFWNFQNFQNDTFDSWIDQLITSTTFDDVYEAATAMQSILAYECPIIPIYQPIKVSAYRNASIEGITNTALDGPISWWTNYRVHQTDSEEGGMFRLGIRHDFTTLNFMNKFSQMHEFLAEHLYDSLLKYDPNGLLIPWLAESYKIETHADNPSVPGGHTRFTFSIVRNATWSDGTPLTARDVAFTFNYYRDGENNPYGSGMRYGLFAAYAPTDYTAVIEFNTESYWHSSHFTVPILPKHVFQDTDPDEWKSWDPQARSSEWVTSGPFFVDEYVEGLFMELLNNQWYFRNPEMLISNHPQNNQILVNQEAESTTQSNNDLLEPNNLKDKYAQQQDRSSSFTLADHTNTLLTWTSTNQSTPILLTDQDTATGDHIVLNASYTGGEARNITMEISTGLYFEAAKSLIVPESSYDPFSGFIQPSQYSWMTINGIEEGDLVYIWANFTNGDSDFMAWYNDTEMADRTYTNNLLMSSMATGSKPEIGAFYAFRDGAVDIACFNYDMQEGNWTVRVTVGEDWVLENEGNSVTFDSYDIGKNETCTIRIHGFDVNNETFQDSYHNITLNNFFAPELELLNPVGGGIWNAQQNITWTASSKNTDYEFEHEVLISDDDGITFQLIASGLQLTSFNWDPTDWKYSDGYMIKVRTRDRGMVSEVTNDGFLIAGDEDLTDTIKPVILGEHFVHLRFNNTNRRIYWRVIDLNPASIQFFINGEEFQTTTWNQQRYRAVLDCGAFQLGSYNVRIIASDDFGNAQIHDTMVLITNENNSTIPLNPFEMLLLNPIAVGITLGSIGIIVYFSFRIVKYQRSEKVAS
;
A
#
# COMPACT_ATOMS: atom_id res chain seq x y z
N MET A 1 12.82 -56.90 5.33
CA MET A 1 11.57 -56.51 5.98
C MET A 1 11.91 -56.14 7.41
N GLU A 2 11.74 -54.94 7.93
CA GLU A 2 11.26 -53.63 7.48
C GLU A 2 11.98 -52.64 8.40
N ARG A 3 12.50 -51.52 7.86
CA ARG A 3 13.30 -50.53 8.59
C ARG A 3 12.46 -49.29 8.84
N THR A 4 12.29 -48.92 10.10
CA THR A 4 12.01 -47.57 10.56
C THR A 4 13.29 -47.02 11.20
N GLY A 5 13.72 -45.84 10.77
CA GLY A 5 14.88 -45.13 11.28
C GLY A 5 14.86 -43.71 10.74
N GLU A 6 14.29 -42.81 11.54
CA GLU A 6 14.30 -41.36 11.36
C GLU A 6 15.74 -40.85 11.32
N TYR A 7 16.05 -40.03 10.32
CA TYR A 7 17.29 -39.26 10.24
C TYR A 7 16.97 -37.78 10.50
N ILE A 8 17.55 -37.31 11.60
CA ILE A 8 17.78 -35.92 11.96
C ILE A 8 18.68 -35.27 10.90
N LEU A 9 18.26 -34.14 10.33
CA LEU A 9 19.17 -33.19 9.68
C LEU A 9 19.08 -31.83 10.37
N LYS A 10 20.28 -31.37 10.75
CA LYS A 10 20.58 -30.14 11.44
C LYS A 10 20.46 -28.95 10.48
N THR A 11 19.59 -28.00 10.76
CA THR A 11 19.74 -26.63 10.29
C THR A 11 20.51 -25.84 11.36
N LYS A 12 21.77 -25.53 11.05
CA LYS A 12 22.50 -24.44 11.69
C LYS A 12 21.97 -23.14 11.10
N GLY A 13 20.87 -22.63 11.65
CA GLY A 13 20.42 -21.26 11.44
C GLY A 13 21.27 -20.33 12.29
N GLY A 14 22.39 -19.85 11.74
CA GLY A 14 23.01 -18.63 12.23
C GLY A 14 22.25 -17.47 11.63
N VAL A 15 21.35 -16.87 12.41
CA VAL A 15 20.67 -15.63 12.03
C VAL A 15 21.72 -14.52 12.07
N LEU A 16 22.25 -14.16 10.91
CA LEU A 16 23.05 -12.96 10.71
C LEU A 16 22.06 -11.81 10.48
N VAL A 17 21.54 -11.21 11.55
CA VAL A 17 20.84 -9.93 11.46
C VAL A 17 21.90 -8.87 11.17
N ILE A 18 22.01 -8.41 9.93
CA ILE A 18 22.84 -7.25 9.58
C ILE A 18 22.05 -6.00 9.98
N SER A 19 22.47 -5.40 11.10
CA SER A 19 22.07 -4.06 11.53
C SER A 19 22.76 -3.01 10.65
N ILE A 20 22.05 -2.37 9.70
CA ILE A 20 22.40 -1.03 9.20
C ILE A 20 21.12 -0.27 8.79
N MET A 21 20.53 0.50 9.71
CA MET A 21 19.84 1.76 9.42
C MET A 21 19.71 2.57 10.72
N LEU A 22 20.48 3.67 10.83
CA LEU A 22 20.12 4.89 11.57
C LEU A 22 21.31 5.86 11.60
N ILE A 23 21.42 6.67 10.56
CA ILE A 23 21.74 8.10 10.70
C ILE A 23 20.92 8.78 9.61
N LEU A 24 19.95 9.62 9.97
CA LEU A 24 19.64 10.84 9.21
C LEU A 24 18.78 11.76 10.09
N SER A 25 19.45 12.76 10.66
CA SER A 25 18.82 13.96 11.20
C SER A 25 18.41 14.90 10.05
N ILE A 26 17.36 15.70 10.26
CA ILE A 26 16.73 16.59 9.27
C ILE A 26 17.67 17.72 8.76
N HIS A 27 17.87 17.74 7.42
CA HIS A 27 18.16 18.84 6.44
C HIS A 27 19.50 19.63 6.55
N PRO A 28 20.24 19.91 5.44
CA PRO A 28 19.78 20.27 4.08
C PRO A 28 20.33 19.36 2.95
N ALA A 29 19.61 19.23 1.83
CA ALA A 29 20.16 18.88 0.51
C ALA A 29 21.36 17.89 0.53
N SER A 30 21.19 16.74 1.17
CA SER A 30 22.26 15.76 1.39
C SER A 30 22.29 14.73 0.27
N SER A 31 23.42 14.63 -0.43
CA SER A 31 23.74 13.53 -1.34
C SER A 31 23.69 12.20 -0.59
N ILE A 32 22.85 11.26 -1.04
CA ILE A 32 22.71 9.91 -0.49
C ILE A 32 24.04 9.14 -0.66
N PRO A 33 24.62 8.54 0.39
CA PRO A 33 25.82 7.69 0.28
C PRO A 33 25.54 6.40 -0.53
N ILE A 34 26.53 5.97 -1.32
CA ILE A 34 26.47 4.79 -2.20
C ILE A 34 26.67 3.50 -1.35
N PRO A 35 25.80 2.48 -1.44
CA PRO A 35 26.08 1.16 -0.89
C PRO A 35 27.31 0.54 -1.57
N ALA A 36 28.23 -0.05 -0.79
CA ALA A 36 29.36 -0.77 -1.37
C ALA A 36 28.84 -1.97 -2.19
N HIS A 37 29.20 -2.05 -3.46
CA HIS A 37 28.86 -3.20 -4.30
C HIS A 37 29.97 -4.25 -4.17
N ASP A 38 29.61 -5.47 -3.81
CA ASP A 38 30.59 -6.53 -3.52
C ASP A 38 31.39 -7.01 -4.75
N ARG A 39 31.05 -6.59 -5.98
CA ARG A 39 31.71 -7.03 -7.21
C ARG A 39 31.85 -5.95 -8.30
N GLU A 40 33.07 -5.82 -8.81
CA GLU A 40 33.43 -5.01 -9.99
C GLU A 40 33.30 -5.87 -11.27
N GLY A 41 32.26 -5.66 -12.08
CA GLY A 41 32.07 -6.29 -13.40
C GLY A 41 31.26 -7.59 -13.41
N PRO A 42 30.78 -8.01 -14.61
CA PRO A 42 30.06 -9.27 -14.75
C PRO A 42 30.99 -10.47 -14.54
N ALA A 43 30.48 -11.46 -13.82
CA ALA A 43 31.20 -12.67 -13.47
C ALA A 43 31.42 -13.62 -14.64
N ALA A 44 30.40 -13.84 -15.45
CA ALA A 44 30.45 -14.73 -16.60
C ALA A 44 31.22 -14.09 -17.76
N ASN A 45 31.95 -14.92 -18.53
CA ASN A 45 32.55 -14.46 -19.79
C ASN A 45 31.53 -14.45 -20.93
N GLN A 46 30.54 -15.34 -20.85
CA GLN A 46 29.59 -15.59 -21.92
C GLN A 46 28.25 -16.04 -21.36
N LEU A 47 27.18 -15.48 -21.90
CA LEU A 47 25.81 -15.97 -21.74
C LEU A 47 25.35 -16.54 -23.08
N VAL A 48 24.79 -17.76 -23.07
CA VAL A 48 24.21 -18.40 -24.26
C VAL A 48 22.73 -18.58 -24.01
N ILE A 49 21.91 -17.79 -24.69
CA ILE A 49 20.45 -17.82 -24.60
C ILE A 49 19.94 -18.79 -25.65
N ASN A 50 19.41 -19.93 -25.21
CA ASN A 50 18.85 -20.98 -26.06
C ASN A 50 17.33 -20.82 -26.14
N PHE A 51 16.78 -20.75 -27.35
CA PHE A 51 15.35 -20.58 -27.56
C PHE A 51 14.65 -21.94 -27.56
N ILE A 52 13.90 -22.22 -26.49
CA ILE A 52 13.20 -23.48 -26.27
C ILE A 52 11.75 -23.19 -25.86
N ASP A 53 10.85 -23.31 -26.84
CA ASP A 53 9.44 -22.95 -26.69
C ASP A 53 8.68 -23.80 -25.68
N ASP A 54 8.88 -25.12 -25.72
CA ASP A 54 8.11 -26.08 -24.93
C ASP A 54 8.66 -26.23 -23.51
N SER A 55 7.79 -26.05 -22.50
CA SER A 55 8.14 -26.12 -21.07
C SER A 55 8.82 -27.44 -20.69
N TYR A 56 8.28 -28.56 -21.17
CA TYR A 56 8.85 -29.88 -20.89
C TYR A 56 10.23 -30.08 -21.55
N SER A 57 10.41 -29.57 -22.76
CA SER A 57 11.69 -29.62 -23.47
C SER A 57 12.77 -28.81 -22.75
N LYS A 58 12.43 -27.68 -22.11
CA LYS A 58 13.35 -26.93 -21.23
C LYS A 58 13.79 -27.76 -20.02
N ILE A 59 12.85 -28.47 -19.39
CA ILE A 59 13.14 -29.37 -18.26
C ILE A 59 14.10 -30.49 -18.68
N LEU A 60 13.84 -31.13 -19.83
CA LEU A 60 14.73 -32.16 -20.36
C LEU A 60 16.12 -31.60 -20.71
N ALA A 61 16.19 -30.40 -21.30
CA ALA A 61 17.45 -29.73 -21.59
C ALA A 61 18.24 -29.43 -20.29
N LEU A 62 17.54 -28.99 -19.24
CA LEU A 62 18.14 -28.74 -17.93
C LEU A 62 18.66 -30.05 -17.32
N GLN A 63 17.90 -31.16 -17.38
CA GLN A 63 18.32 -32.47 -16.87
C GLN A 63 19.49 -33.07 -17.66
N ASN A 64 19.50 -32.90 -18.99
CA ASN A 64 20.53 -33.45 -19.89
C ASN A 64 21.82 -32.64 -19.98
N ASP A 65 21.97 -31.58 -19.18
CA ASP A 65 23.15 -30.69 -19.17
C ASP A 65 23.31 -29.92 -20.49
N GLU A 66 22.20 -29.59 -21.13
CA GLU A 66 22.17 -28.77 -22.36
C GLU A 66 22.04 -27.28 -22.02
N ILE A 67 21.29 -26.95 -20.95
CA ILE A 67 21.21 -25.62 -20.34
C ILE A 67 21.56 -25.70 -18.85
N ASP A 68 21.97 -24.58 -18.27
CA ASP A 68 22.34 -24.46 -16.86
C ASP A 68 21.21 -23.89 -16.00
N MET A 69 20.31 -23.09 -16.58
CA MET A 69 19.13 -22.51 -15.91
C MET A 69 17.96 -22.41 -16.89
N ILE A 70 16.76 -22.73 -16.40
CA ILE A 70 15.52 -22.32 -17.06
C ILE A 70 15.29 -20.86 -16.69
N TYR A 71 15.45 -19.96 -17.66
CA TYR A 71 15.29 -18.52 -17.46
C TYR A 71 13.86 -18.12 -17.86
N ASP A 72 12.92 -18.77 -17.17
CA ASP A 72 11.47 -18.68 -17.27
C ASP A 72 10.90 -19.30 -15.98
N PHE A 73 9.65 -19.02 -15.63
CA PHE A 73 9.03 -19.69 -14.49
C PHE A 73 8.61 -21.11 -14.87
N VAL A 74 9.02 -22.07 -14.04
CA VAL A 74 8.62 -23.47 -14.17
C VAL A 74 7.14 -23.58 -13.80
N GLU A 75 6.37 -24.22 -14.68
CA GLU A 75 4.99 -24.57 -14.36
C GLU A 75 4.94 -25.48 -13.13
N VAL A 76 4.15 -25.06 -12.14
CA VAL A 76 4.00 -25.71 -10.84
C VAL A 76 3.79 -27.23 -10.94
N SER A 77 3.01 -27.70 -11.92
CA SER A 77 2.76 -29.12 -12.14
C SER A 77 4.02 -29.95 -12.43
N HIS A 78 5.11 -29.32 -12.83
CA HIS A 78 6.41 -29.96 -13.08
C HIS A 78 7.41 -29.76 -11.94
N GLY A 79 7.12 -28.93 -10.93
CA GLY A 79 8.05 -28.63 -9.83
C GLY A 79 8.52 -29.89 -9.10
N TYR A 80 7.60 -30.80 -8.75
CA TYR A 80 7.93 -32.06 -8.09
C TYR A 80 8.73 -33.06 -8.95
N GLU A 81 8.61 -32.99 -10.28
CA GLU A 81 9.40 -33.83 -11.20
C GLU A 81 10.84 -33.36 -11.21
N ILE A 82 11.05 -32.04 -11.26
CA ILE A 82 12.38 -31.43 -11.26
C ILE A 82 13.06 -31.62 -9.89
N ALA A 83 12.31 -31.50 -8.80
CA ALA A 83 12.82 -31.64 -7.43
C ALA A 83 13.42 -33.02 -7.12
N GLN A 84 13.16 -34.03 -7.95
CA GLN A 84 13.73 -35.37 -7.78
C GLN A 84 15.14 -35.51 -8.34
N ASP A 85 15.62 -34.58 -9.18
CA ASP A 85 16.98 -34.59 -9.70
C ASP A 85 17.93 -33.91 -8.70
N GLU A 86 18.81 -34.68 -8.07
CA GLU A 86 19.78 -34.19 -7.08
C GLU A 86 20.75 -33.12 -7.64
N ASN A 87 20.87 -33.01 -8.97
CA ASN A 87 21.74 -32.02 -9.64
C ASN A 87 21.01 -30.71 -9.95
N ILE A 88 19.71 -30.62 -9.68
CA ILE A 88 18.90 -29.43 -9.95
C ILE A 88 18.42 -28.85 -8.62
N GLU A 89 18.59 -27.54 -8.46
CA GLU A 89 18.04 -26.78 -7.35
C GLU A 89 16.85 -25.95 -7.84
N ILE A 90 15.84 -25.88 -6.98
CA ILE A 90 14.64 -25.09 -7.20
C ILE A 90 14.68 -23.92 -6.23
N LEU A 91 14.39 -22.73 -6.74
CA LEU A 91 14.19 -21.54 -5.95
C LEU A 91 12.76 -21.04 -6.12
N GLU A 92 12.21 -20.59 -4.99
CA GLU A 92 10.89 -20.01 -4.89
C GLU A 92 11.01 -18.52 -4.61
N SER A 93 10.15 -17.74 -5.25
CA SER A 93 10.02 -16.31 -5.03
C SER A 93 8.54 -15.94 -5.14
N LEU A 94 8.06 -15.05 -4.29
CA LEU A 94 6.70 -14.58 -4.39
C LEU A 94 6.53 -13.70 -5.66
N SER A 95 5.33 -13.74 -6.26
CA SER A 95 5.05 -12.92 -7.44
C SER A 95 4.64 -11.51 -7.05
N ASN A 96 5.12 -10.47 -7.73
CA ASN A 96 4.62 -9.12 -7.54
C ASN A 96 3.24 -8.95 -8.22
N GLY A 97 2.22 -9.59 -7.66
CA GLY A 97 0.91 -9.74 -8.27
C GLY A 97 0.06 -10.77 -7.52
N TYR A 98 -1.23 -10.84 -7.84
CA TYR A 98 -2.17 -11.72 -7.15
C TYR A 98 -3.38 -12.05 -8.03
N VAL A 99 -4.07 -13.11 -7.66
CA VAL A 99 -5.41 -13.44 -8.16
C VAL A 99 -6.44 -12.84 -7.22
N TYR A 100 -7.50 -12.22 -7.76
CA TYR A 100 -8.56 -11.60 -6.98
C TYR A 100 -9.95 -11.83 -7.58
N LEU A 101 -10.98 -11.68 -6.75
CA LEU A 101 -12.37 -11.52 -7.17
C LEU A 101 -12.75 -10.04 -7.11
N GLY A 102 -13.14 -9.44 -8.22
CA GLY A 102 -13.59 -8.05 -8.28
C GLY A 102 -15.10 -7.92 -8.36
N PHE A 103 -15.65 -6.89 -7.71
CA PHE A 103 -17.07 -6.56 -7.72
C PHE A 103 -17.35 -5.31 -8.55
N ASN A 104 -18.52 -5.23 -9.16
CA ASN A 104 -19.03 -3.95 -9.65
C ASN A 104 -19.73 -3.19 -8.52
N CYS A 105 -18.99 -2.34 -7.80
CA CYS A 105 -19.44 -1.60 -6.62
C CYS A 105 -20.61 -0.62 -6.88
N GLN A 106 -21.01 -0.38 -8.13
CA GLN A 106 -22.17 0.46 -8.46
C GLN A 106 -23.43 -0.37 -8.75
N LYS A 107 -23.31 -1.69 -8.84
CA LYS A 107 -24.42 -2.59 -9.10
C LYS A 107 -25.02 -3.06 -7.77
N TYR A 108 -26.33 -2.92 -7.60
CA TYR A 108 -27.01 -3.52 -6.45
C TYR A 108 -27.03 -5.06 -6.56
N PRO A 109 -26.76 -5.82 -5.47
CA PRO A 109 -26.47 -5.37 -4.10
C PRO A 109 -24.98 -5.11 -3.77
N TYR A 110 -24.07 -5.27 -4.73
CA TYR A 110 -22.62 -5.03 -4.56
C TYR A 110 -22.25 -3.59 -4.20
N ASN A 111 -23.17 -2.63 -4.26
CA ASN A 111 -22.98 -1.28 -3.72
C ASN A 111 -23.06 -1.20 -2.20
N ILE A 112 -23.49 -2.27 -1.51
CA ILE A 112 -23.52 -2.34 -0.05
C ILE A 112 -22.19 -2.93 0.44
N THR A 113 -21.43 -2.16 1.20
CA THR A 113 -20.13 -2.59 1.75
C THR A 113 -20.25 -3.82 2.63
N GLY A 114 -21.25 -3.86 3.52
CA GLY A 114 -21.50 -5.04 4.38
C GLY A 114 -21.77 -6.33 3.60
N PHE A 115 -22.41 -6.23 2.43
CA PHE A 115 -22.61 -7.38 1.55
C PHE A 115 -21.29 -7.87 0.97
N ARG A 116 -20.45 -6.98 0.40
CA ARG A 116 -19.13 -7.36 -0.13
C ARG A 116 -18.24 -7.98 0.95
N ARG A 117 -18.27 -7.44 2.17
CA ARG A 117 -17.56 -7.99 3.33
C ARG A 117 -18.07 -9.37 3.74
N ALA A 118 -19.39 -9.60 3.71
CA ALA A 118 -19.95 -10.92 3.96
C ALA A 118 -19.43 -11.96 2.94
N LEU A 119 -19.34 -11.59 1.66
CA LEU A 119 -18.74 -12.45 0.63
C LEU A 119 -17.25 -12.70 0.88
N ALA A 120 -16.51 -11.70 1.40
CA ALA A 120 -15.10 -11.86 1.78
C ALA A 120 -14.93 -12.84 2.94
N TYR A 121 -15.74 -12.74 4.00
CA TYR A 121 -15.73 -13.69 5.11
C TYR A 121 -16.27 -15.09 4.73
N ALA A 122 -17.09 -15.19 3.68
CA ALA A 122 -17.55 -16.49 3.18
C ALA A 122 -16.44 -17.27 2.44
N MET A 123 -15.43 -16.58 1.91
CA MET A 123 -14.38 -17.19 1.12
C MET A 123 -13.33 -17.87 2.01
N ASP A 124 -13.09 -19.17 1.80
CA ASP A 124 -11.94 -19.85 2.40
C ASP A 124 -10.76 -19.83 1.43
N LYS A 125 -9.86 -18.86 1.62
CA LYS A 125 -8.68 -18.70 0.74
C LYS A 125 -7.66 -19.81 0.95
N ILE A 126 -7.54 -20.33 2.18
CA ILE A 126 -6.67 -21.47 2.49
C ILE A 126 -7.13 -22.70 1.71
N GLN A 127 -8.42 -23.02 1.75
CA GLN A 127 -8.98 -24.12 0.97
C GLN A 127 -8.73 -23.93 -0.53
N ILE A 128 -8.94 -22.72 -1.05
CA ILE A 128 -8.68 -22.42 -2.46
C ILE A 128 -7.21 -22.68 -2.81
N CYS A 129 -6.27 -22.19 -2.00
CA CYS A 129 -4.84 -22.44 -2.19
C CYS A 129 -4.51 -23.95 -2.18
N ASP A 130 -5.01 -24.68 -1.18
CA ASP A 130 -4.76 -26.11 -0.99
C ASP A 130 -5.33 -26.99 -2.13
N GLU A 131 -6.46 -26.59 -2.72
CA GLU A 131 -7.12 -27.35 -3.78
C GLU A 131 -6.59 -27.01 -5.18
N VAL A 132 -6.21 -25.77 -5.42
CA VAL A 132 -5.91 -25.27 -6.78
C VAL A 132 -4.45 -25.43 -7.14
N ASN A 133 -3.52 -25.05 -6.25
CA ASN A 133 -2.08 -25.17 -6.45
C ASN A 133 -1.35 -25.29 -5.09
N PRO A 134 -1.54 -26.41 -4.38
CA PRO A 134 -0.91 -26.63 -3.07
C PRO A 134 0.61 -26.45 -3.15
N ASP A 135 1.19 -25.85 -2.10
CA ASP A 135 2.61 -25.45 -1.97
C ASP A 135 3.07 -24.27 -2.86
N PHE A 136 2.26 -23.78 -3.81
CA PHE A 136 2.68 -22.73 -4.76
C PHE A 136 1.80 -21.48 -4.78
N THR A 137 1.04 -21.27 -3.71
CA THR A 137 0.16 -20.11 -3.52
C THR A 137 0.20 -19.69 -2.07
N GLN A 138 0.22 -18.38 -1.82
CA GLN A 138 0.11 -17.80 -0.49
C GLN A 138 -1.19 -16.98 -0.41
N PRO A 139 -2.10 -17.23 0.56
CA PRO A 139 -3.26 -16.37 0.77
C PRO A 139 -2.85 -14.90 0.95
N LEU A 140 -3.70 -13.99 0.50
CA LEU A 140 -3.44 -12.54 0.56
C LEU A 140 -4.73 -11.79 0.89
N ASP A 141 -4.66 -10.81 1.80
CA ASP A 141 -5.77 -9.91 2.15
C ASP A 141 -5.60 -8.49 1.58
N SER A 142 -4.36 -8.02 1.45
CA SER A 142 -3.98 -6.70 0.94
C SER A 142 -4.09 -6.62 -0.57
N VAL A 143 -4.46 -5.44 -1.06
CA VAL A 143 -4.44 -5.11 -2.48
C VAL A 143 -3.03 -4.83 -3.00
N ILE A 144 -2.03 -4.72 -2.12
CA ILE A 144 -0.61 -4.59 -2.47
C ILE A 144 0.10 -5.90 -2.08
N PRO A 145 0.80 -6.58 -3.02
CA PRO A 145 1.49 -7.84 -2.75
C PRO A 145 2.43 -7.75 -1.54
N ALA A 146 2.52 -8.81 -0.73
CA ALA A 146 3.22 -8.79 0.56
C ALA A 146 4.70 -8.41 0.49
N GLN A 147 5.35 -8.66 -0.65
CA GLN A 147 6.77 -8.33 -0.87
C GLN A 147 7.03 -6.88 -1.25
N ASN A 148 6.00 -6.11 -1.57
CA ASN A 148 6.13 -4.70 -1.92
C ASN A 148 6.38 -3.89 -0.62
N PRO A 149 7.36 -2.98 -0.58
CA PRO A 149 7.68 -2.18 0.60
C PRO A 149 6.53 -1.33 1.17
N PHE A 150 5.50 -1.03 0.36
CA PHE A 150 4.31 -0.30 0.80
C PHE A 150 3.17 -1.21 1.28
N SER A 151 3.33 -2.53 1.24
CA SER A 151 2.28 -3.45 1.67
C SER A 151 2.08 -3.41 3.19
N ILE A 152 0.82 -3.38 3.61
CA ILE A 152 0.42 -3.48 5.02
C ILE A 152 -0.22 -4.83 5.36
N GLU A 153 0.03 -5.88 4.57
CA GLU A 153 -0.57 -7.23 4.77
C GLU A 153 -0.57 -7.68 6.23
N ASP A 154 0.59 -7.62 6.89
CA ASP A 154 0.76 -8.05 8.29
C ASP A 154 0.22 -7.04 9.33
N GLN A 155 -0.25 -5.87 8.88
CA GLN A 155 -0.75 -4.76 9.69
C GLN A 155 -2.25 -4.49 9.45
N LEU A 156 -2.92 -5.28 8.59
CA LEU A 156 -4.32 -5.06 8.28
C LEU A 156 -5.20 -5.27 9.53
N PRO A 157 -6.20 -4.39 9.75
CA PRO A 157 -7.08 -4.49 10.92
C PRO A 157 -8.05 -5.67 10.86
N TYR A 158 -8.16 -6.33 9.70
CA TYR A 158 -9.03 -7.48 9.47
C TYR A 158 -8.28 -8.51 8.64
N SER A 159 -8.57 -9.79 8.88
CA SER A 159 -8.17 -10.86 7.98
C SER A 159 -9.40 -11.55 7.39
N TYR A 160 -9.31 -11.88 6.11
CA TYR A 160 -10.28 -12.68 5.35
C TYR A 160 -9.63 -13.98 4.83
N THR A 161 -8.49 -14.37 5.42
CA THR A 161 -7.71 -15.52 4.95
C THR A 161 -8.45 -16.85 5.14
N SER A 162 -9.13 -17.03 6.26
CA SER A 162 -9.97 -18.19 6.53
C SER A 162 -11.45 -17.80 6.53
N ALA A 163 -12.32 -18.75 6.12
CA ALA A 163 -13.75 -18.50 6.12
C ALA A 163 -14.31 -18.35 7.54
N ASN A 164 -15.21 -17.38 7.70
CA ASN A 164 -16.04 -17.18 8.88
C ASN A 164 -17.51 -17.08 8.47
N LEU A 165 -18.10 -18.24 8.18
CA LEU A 165 -19.47 -18.35 7.66
C LEU A 165 -20.51 -17.75 8.62
N VAL A 166 -20.31 -17.90 9.94
CA VAL A 166 -21.23 -17.34 10.96
C VAL A 166 -21.21 -15.81 10.92
N PHE A 167 -20.02 -15.20 10.83
CA PHE A 167 -19.92 -13.75 10.72
C PHE A 167 -20.46 -13.22 9.38
N ALA A 168 -20.21 -13.94 8.29
CA ALA A 168 -20.79 -13.64 6.99
C ALA A 168 -22.34 -13.65 7.03
N GLN A 169 -22.94 -14.69 7.60
CA GLN A 169 -24.39 -14.80 7.80
C GLN A 169 -24.94 -13.67 8.68
N ASN A 170 -24.29 -13.37 9.80
CA ASN A 170 -24.70 -12.27 10.67
C ASN A 170 -24.66 -10.90 9.95
N LEU A 171 -23.64 -10.66 9.12
CA LEU A 171 -23.60 -9.45 8.29
C LEU A 171 -24.77 -9.42 7.30
N LEU A 172 -25.05 -10.52 6.62
CA LEU A 172 -26.19 -10.63 5.70
C LEU A 172 -27.52 -10.32 6.41
N ASP A 173 -27.74 -10.90 7.59
CA ASP A 173 -28.92 -10.64 8.42
C ASP A 173 -29.05 -9.16 8.81
N ILE A 174 -27.97 -8.53 9.27
CA ILE A 174 -27.93 -7.10 9.66
C ILE A 174 -28.37 -6.21 8.50
N PHE A 175 -27.95 -6.55 7.28
CA PHE A 175 -28.28 -5.79 6.08
C PHE A 175 -29.62 -6.22 5.44
N GLY A 176 -30.33 -7.18 6.02
CA GLY A 176 -31.67 -7.59 5.62
C GLY A 176 -31.71 -8.58 4.46
N PHE A 177 -30.63 -9.32 4.23
CA PHE A 177 -30.61 -10.47 3.31
C PHE A 177 -31.09 -11.70 4.08
N VAL A 178 -32.34 -12.07 3.85
CA VAL A 178 -33.00 -13.18 4.56
C VAL A 178 -33.87 -13.94 3.57
N ASP A 179 -34.09 -15.23 3.80
CA ASP A 179 -35.06 -16.04 3.04
C ASP A 179 -36.48 -15.63 3.43
N THR A 180 -37.24 -15.13 2.45
CA THR A 180 -38.58 -14.59 2.58
C THR A 180 -39.65 -15.41 1.86
N ASP A 181 -39.26 -16.31 0.97
CA ASP A 181 -40.17 -17.13 0.18
C ASP A 181 -40.09 -18.65 0.45
N ASP A 182 -39.24 -19.04 1.42
CA ASP A 182 -38.95 -20.40 1.88
C ASP A 182 -38.34 -21.31 0.79
N ASP A 183 -37.61 -20.76 -0.19
CA ASP A 183 -36.91 -21.53 -1.23
C ASP A 183 -35.50 -22.03 -0.84
N SER A 184 -35.07 -21.74 0.40
CA SER A 184 -33.75 -22.04 0.96
C SER A 184 -32.60 -21.17 0.45
N PHE A 185 -32.88 -20.11 -0.30
CA PHE A 185 -31.91 -19.06 -0.61
C PHE A 185 -32.36 -17.73 -0.01
N ILE A 186 -31.39 -16.89 0.38
CA ILE A 186 -31.69 -15.54 0.87
C ILE A 186 -31.99 -14.59 -0.28
N GLU A 187 -32.94 -13.68 -0.12
CA GLU A 187 -33.19 -12.62 -1.11
C GLU A 187 -32.43 -11.34 -0.80
N ASN A 188 -32.43 -10.43 -1.77
CA ASN A 188 -32.04 -9.05 -1.55
C ASN A 188 -32.98 -8.37 -0.54
N PRO A 189 -32.53 -7.32 0.17
CA PRO A 189 -33.37 -6.54 1.09
C PRO A 189 -34.63 -5.93 0.47
N ASP A 190 -34.69 -5.80 -0.86
CA ASP A 190 -35.88 -5.34 -1.58
C ASP A 190 -36.89 -6.48 -1.92
N GLY A 191 -36.57 -7.71 -1.53
CA GLY A 191 -37.36 -8.93 -1.73
C GLY A 191 -37.22 -9.55 -3.12
N SER A 192 -36.20 -9.17 -3.90
CA SER A 192 -35.87 -9.81 -5.18
C SER A 192 -34.83 -10.91 -5.02
N ASP A 193 -34.94 -11.98 -5.81
CA ASP A 193 -34.02 -13.12 -5.80
C ASP A 193 -32.56 -12.64 -5.88
N LEU A 194 -31.72 -13.12 -4.95
CA LEU A 194 -30.29 -12.88 -4.98
C LEU A 194 -29.62 -14.01 -5.75
N LYS A 195 -29.05 -13.69 -6.92
CA LYS A 195 -28.23 -14.63 -7.68
C LYS A 195 -26.86 -14.03 -8.04
N ILE A 196 -25.80 -14.70 -7.63
CA ILE A 196 -24.41 -14.29 -7.90
C ILE A 196 -23.82 -15.08 -9.07
N THR A 197 -23.34 -14.38 -10.10
CA THR A 197 -22.61 -15.00 -11.23
C THR A 197 -21.11 -14.72 -11.12
N ILE A 198 -20.31 -15.76 -10.90
CA ILE A 198 -18.85 -15.70 -10.84
C ILE A 198 -18.25 -15.95 -12.22
N ARG A 199 -17.72 -14.90 -12.86
CA ARG A 199 -17.13 -15.03 -14.20
C ARG A 199 -15.65 -15.37 -14.12
N ALA A 200 -15.27 -16.49 -14.71
CA ALA A 200 -13.88 -16.92 -14.84
C ALA A 200 -13.47 -17.03 -16.32
N PRO A 201 -12.23 -16.68 -16.70
CA PRO A 201 -11.77 -16.80 -18.08
C PRO A 201 -11.82 -18.26 -18.56
N ILE A 202 -12.43 -18.48 -19.72
CA ILE A 202 -12.54 -19.81 -20.35
C ILE A 202 -11.18 -20.46 -20.66
N THR A 203 -10.14 -19.63 -20.77
CA THR A 203 -8.76 -20.05 -21.04
C THR A 203 -8.01 -20.56 -19.80
N SER A 204 -8.55 -20.40 -18.58
CA SER A 204 -7.90 -20.82 -17.34
C SER A 204 -8.78 -21.81 -16.57
N THR A 205 -8.33 -23.06 -16.49
CA THR A 205 -8.99 -24.10 -15.68
C THR A 205 -8.82 -23.85 -14.18
N THR A 206 -7.70 -23.27 -13.78
CA THR A 206 -7.41 -22.80 -12.41
C THR A 206 -8.44 -21.76 -11.97
N ALA A 207 -8.69 -20.74 -12.78
CA ALA A 207 -9.69 -19.72 -12.49
C ALA A 207 -11.12 -20.29 -12.38
N GLN A 208 -11.46 -21.25 -13.24
CA GLN A 208 -12.75 -21.93 -13.19
C GLN A 208 -12.90 -22.77 -11.92
N ALA A 209 -11.83 -23.44 -11.47
CA ALA A 209 -11.83 -24.18 -10.21
C ALA A 209 -12.04 -23.24 -9.01
N ILE A 210 -11.31 -22.12 -8.94
CA ILE A 210 -11.48 -21.10 -7.88
C ILE A 210 -12.94 -20.61 -7.83
N GLY A 211 -13.50 -20.23 -8.98
CA GLY A 211 -14.88 -19.76 -9.05
C GLY A 211 -15.91 -20.82 -8.63
N ALA A 212 -15.66 -22.10 -8.93
CA ALA A 212 -16.53 -23.19 -8.53
C ALA A 212 -16.46 -23.48 -7.01
N ILE A 213 -15.26 -23.43 -6.42
CA ILE A 213 -15.07 -23.55 -4.96
C ILE A 213 -15.80 -22.42 -4.25
N PHE A 214 -15.58 -21.18 -4.68
CA PHE A 214 -16.25 -20.03 -4.07
C PHE A 214 -17.77 -20.07 -4.25
N SER A 215 -18.27 -20.53 -5.40
CA SER A 215 -19.72 -20.76 -5.59
C SER A 215 -20.28 -21.76 -4.57
N SER A 216 -19.55 -22.84 -4.27
CA SER A 216 -19.96 -23.78 -3.22
C SER A 216 -19.98 -23.12 -1.84
N GLN A 217 -18.97 -22.33 -1.50
CA GLN A 217 -18.87 -21.64 -0.21
C GLN A 217 -20.00 -20.61 -0.01
N LEU A 218 -20.44 -19.94 -1.09
CA LEU A 218 -21.61 -19.06 -1.05
C LEU A 218 -22.92 -19.83 -0.84
N GLN A 219 -23.04 -21.03 -1.42
CA GLN A 219 -24.21 -21.88 -1.21
C GLN A 219 -24.27 -22.41 0.24
N ASP A 220 -23.15 -22.55 0.94
CA ASP A 220 -23.11 -22.92 2.37
C ASP A 220 -23.67 -21.83 3.31
N ILE A 221 -23.84 -20.61 2.80
CA ILE A 221 -24.52 -19.50 3.49
C ILE A 221 -25.81 -19.07 2.78
N ASP A 222 -26.44 -20.03 2.08
CA ASP A 222 -27.76 -19.89 1.46
C ASP A 222 -27.83 -18.81 0.36
N ILE A 223 -26.72 -18.53 -0.35
CA ILE A 223 -26.72 -17.64 -1.53
C ILE A 223 -26.76 -18.46 -2.83
N ASP A 224 -27.75 -18.21 -3.70
CA ASP A 224 -27.76 -18.81 -5.05
C ASP A 224 -26.59 -18.24 -5.87
N SER A 225 -25.72 -19.11 -6.33
CA SER A 225 -24.54 -18.73 -7.09
C SER A 225 -24.14 -19.76 -8.13
N GLU A 226 -23.51 -19.29 -9.21
CA GLU A 226 -22.91 -20.14 -10.23
C GLU A 226 -21.61 -19.56 -10.80
N MET A 227 -20.68 -20.46 -11.18
CA MET A 227 -19.47 -20.10 -11.95
C MET A 227 -19.74 -20.23 -13.45
N VAL A 228 -19.43 -19.16 -14.20
CA VAL A 228 -19.63 -19.08 -15.65
C VAL A 228 -18.30 -18.86 -16.39
N PRO A 229 -17.85 -19.84 -17.19
CA PRO A 229 -16.72 -19.66 -18.09
C PRO A 229 -17.01 -18.58 -19.14
N THR A 230 -16.14 -17.59 -19.24
CA THR A 230 -16.35 -16.38 -20.05
C THR A 230 -15.15 -16.14 -20.98
N ASP A 231 -15.41 -15.80 -22.25
CA ASP A 231 -14.37 -15.37 -23.19
C ASP A 231 -13.99 -13.91 -22.91
N PHE A 232 -12.96 -13.71 -22.08
CA PHE A 232 -12.52 -12.38 -21.69
C PHE A 232 -11.98 -11.55 -22.86
N THR A 233 -11.42 -12.19 -23.91
CA THR A 233 -10.95 -11.46 -25.10
C THR A 233 -12.12 -10.77 -25.81
N TYR A 234 -13.25 -11.47 -25.95
CA TYR A 234 -14.45 -10.86 -26.48
C TYR A 234 -15.10 -9.89 -25.48
N TRP A 235 -15.16 -10.28 -24.21
CA TRP A 235 -15.88 -9.56 -23.14
C TRP A 235 -15.31 -8.16 -22.88
N PHE A 236 -13.98 -8.00 -22.79
CA PHE A 236 -13.34 -6.67 -22.61
C PHE A 236 -13.62 -5.71 -23.77
N ASN A 237 -13.96 -6.22 -24.95
CA ASN A 237 -14.30 -5.40 -26.11
C ASN A 237 -15.78 -4.98 -26.15
N GLN A 238 -16.58 -5.32 -25.13
CA GLN A 238 -17.99 -4.95 -25.02
C GLN A 238 -18.20 -3.93 -23.88
N PRO A 239 -18.37 -2.62 -24.19
CA PRO A 239 -18.57 -1.60 -23.15
C PRO A 239 -19.76 -1.85 -22.23
N SER A 240 -20.82 -2.50 -22.73
CA SER A 240 -21.98 -2.86 -21.91
C SER A 240 -21.69 -3.94 -20.87
N GLU A 241 -20.73 -4.80 -21.16
CA GLU A 241 -20.35 -5.90 -20.28
C GLU A 241 -19.40 -5.42 -19.19
N LEU A 242 -18.44 -4.56 -19.54
CA LEU A 242 -17.53 -3.90 -18.60
C LEU A 242 -18.27 -3.13 -17.49
N LEU A 243 -19.46 -2.60 -17.80
CA LEU A 243 -20.24 -1.78 -16.88
C LEU A 243 -21.35 -2.55 -16.16
N ASN A 244 -21.58 -3.83 -16.49
CA ASN A 244 -22.74 -4.58 -15.99
C ASN A 244 -22.44 -6.06 -15.68
N TYR A 245 -21.38 -6.32 -14.92
CA TYR A 245 -21.11 -7.63 -14.33
C TYR A 245 -21.41 -7.64 -12.83
N ASP A 246 -21.48 -8.86 -12.27
CA ASP A 246 -21.63 -9.10 -10.84
C ASP A 246 -20.25 -9.21 -10.20
N THR A 247 -19.56 -10.31 -10.50
CA THR A 247 -18.19 -10.56 -10.09
C THR A 247 -17.33 -11.07 -11.25
N ILE A 248 -16.03 -10.74 -11.21
CA ILE A 248 -15.01 -11.23 -12.14
C ILE A 248 -13.84 -11.81 -11.36
N LEU A 249 -13.35 -12.97 -11.80
CA LEU A 249 -12.08 -13.50 -11.32
C LEU A 249 -10.97 -13.05 -12.28
N PHE A 250 -9.99 -12.31 -11.75
CA PHE A 250 -8.91 -11.74 -12.54
C PHE A 250 -7.57 -11.84 -11.79
N SER A 251 -6.49 -11.44 -12.45
CA SER A 251 -5.16 -11.40 -11.86
C SER A 251 -4.47 -10.09 -12.20
N SER A 252 -3.77 -9.53 -11.22
CA SER A 252 -2.89 -8.37 -11.40
C SER A 252 -1.43 -8.82 -11.33
N SER A 253 -0.57 -8.18 -12.12
CA SER A 253 0.89 -8.36 -12.10
C SER A 253 1.55 -7.00 -12.30
N PHE A 254 2.52 -6.68 -11.47
CA PHE A 254 3.21 -5.39 -11.42
C PHE A 254 4.69 -5.58 -11.75
N THR A 255 5.24 -4.67 -12.54
CA THR A 255 6.63 -4.74 -13.05
C THR A 255 7.66 -4.17 -12.09
N ASP A 256 7.22 -3.38 -11.12
CA ASP A 256 8.03 -2.66 -10.14
C ASP A 256 7.22 -2.50 -8.84
N PHE A 257 7.80 -1.78 -7.89
CA PHE A 257 7.17 -1.51 -6.60
C PHE A 257 6.42 -0.17 -6.53
N ASP A 258 6.22 0.52 -7.65
CA ASP A 258 5.43 1.74 -7.67
C ASP A 258 3.95 1.39 -7.37
N ILE A 259 3.26 2.27 -6.64
CA ILE A 259 1.87 2.09 -6.20
C ILE A 259 0.96 3.26 -6.57
N ASP A 260 1.44 4.14 -7.46
CA ASP A 260 0.65 5.21 -8.08
C ASP A 260 -0.60 4.67 -8.80
N TRP A 261 -0.56 3.39 -9.21
CA TRP A 261 -1.68 2.67 -9.79
C TRP A 261 -2.92 2.57 -8.91
N LEU A 262 -2.80 2.78 -7.60
CA LEU A 262 -3.96 2.88 -6.70
C LEU A 262 -4.91 4.01 -7.12
N GLU A 263 -4.39 5.14 -7.64
CA GLU A 263 -5.18 6.25 -8.16
C GLU A 263 -6.13 5.77 -9.26
N TYR A 264 -5.59 5.21 -10.34
CA TYR A 264 -6.41 4.90 -11.50
C TYR A 264 -7.20 3.60 -11.36
N SER A 265 -6.78 2.69 -10.47
CA SER A 265 -7.45 1.41 -10.23
C SER A 265 -8.66 1.54 -9.31
N PHE A 266 -8.67 2.51 -8.40
CA PHE A 266 -9.72 2.65 -7.39
C PHE A 266 -10.27 4.07 -7.23
N GLY A 267 -9.59 5.11 -7.72
CA GLY A 267 -10.04 6.49 -7.62
C GLY A 267 -11.34 6.75 -8.38
N SER A 268 -12.20 7.59 -7.81
CA SER A 268 -13.55 7.85 -8.32
C SER A 268 -13.56 8.50 -9.71
N ASP A 269 -12.53 9.29 -10.04
CA ASP A 269 -12.37 9.92 -11.36
C ASP A 269 -12.19 8.91 -12.50
N TYR A 270 -11.73 7.70 -12.16
CA TYR A 270 -11.56 6.60 -13.10
C TYR A 270 -12.74 5.62 -13.09
N ALA A 271 -13.77 5.84 -12.28
CA ALA A 271 -14.96 5.00 -12.30
C ALA A 271 -15.62 4.99 -13.69
N TYR A 272 -16.20 3.85 -14.07
CA TYR A 272 -16.75 3.61 -15.40
C TYR A 272 -15.71 3.70 -16.55
N SER A 273 -14.42 3.65 -16.21
CA SER A 273 -13.32 3.52 -17.17
C SER A 273 -12.73 2.11 -17.15
N PHE A 274 -11.82 1.84 -18.09
CA PHE A 274 -11.06 0.59 -18.12
C PHE A 274 -10.08 0.47 -16.93
N TRP A 275 -9.76 1.55 -16.23
CA TRP A 275 -8.75 1.50 -15.17
C TRP A 275 -9.35 1.09 -13.83
N ASN A 276 -10.53 1.60 -13.48
CA ASN A 276 -11.30 1.20 -12.30
C ASN A 276 -12.50 0.33 -12.73
N PHE A 277 -12.23 -0.94 -13.03
CA PHE A 277 -13.23 -1.91 -13.46
C PHE A 277 -14.33 -2.12 -12.42
N GLN A 278 -13.96 -2.00 -11.14
CA GLN A 278 -14.82 -2.19 -9.99
C GLN A 278 -15.87 -1.08 -9.89
N ASN A 279 -15.70 0.02 -10.61
CA ASN A 279 -16.48 1.25 -10.45
C ASN A 279 -16.52 1.68 -8.96
N PHE A 280 -15.44 1.42 -8.23
CA PHE A 280 -15.33 1.81 -6.83
C PHE A 280 -15.28 3.34 -6.76
N GLN A 281 -15.98 3.90 -5.79
CA GLN A 281 -16.00 5.34 -5.53
C GLN A 281 -16.06 5.55 -4.03
N ASN A 282 -15.15 6.33 -3.48
CA ASN A 282 -15.08 6.61 -2.05
C ASN A 282 -14.31 7.92 -1.81
N ASP A 283 -15.01 8.93 -1.30
CA ASP A 283 -14.44 10.27 -1.11
C ASP A 283 -13.26 10.28 -0.12
N THR A 284 -13.26 9.40 0.89
CA THR A 284 -12.15 9.27 1.85
C THR A 284 -10.92 8.67 1.17
N PHE A 285 -11.09 7.65 0.33
CA PHE A 285 -10.01 7.12 -0.49
C PHE A 285 -9.45 8.19 -1.43
N ASP A 286 -10.33 8.92 -2.11
CA ASP A 286 -9.95 9.97 -3.06
C ASP A 286 -9.17 11.11 -2.38
N SER A 287 -9.46 11.39 -1.10
CA SER A 287 -8.76 12.43 -0.34
C SER A 287 -7.25 12.15 -0.15
N TRP A 288 -6.82 10.89 -0.27
CA TRP A 288 -5.41 10.49 -0.16
C TRP A 288 -4.67 10.47 -1.50
N ILE A 289 -5.39 10.55 -2.63
CA ILE A 289 -4.79 10.47 -3.97
C ILE A 289 -3.77 11.59 -4.19
N ASP A 290 -4.09 12.83 -3.83
CA ASP A 290 -3.18 13.95 -4.00
C ASP A 290 -1.87 13.73 -3.22
N GLN A 291 -1.95 13.23 -1.98
CA GLN A 291 -0.77 12.90 -1.18
C GLN A 291 0.02 11.74 -1.81
N LEU A 292 -0.63 10.66 -2.24
CA LEU A 292 0.02 9.54 -2.92
C LEU A 292 0.79 9.98 -4.17
N ILE A 293 0.19 10.84 -5.00
CA ILE A 293 0.73 11.19 -6.32
C ILE A 293 1.74 12.33 -6.26
N THR A 294 1.51 13.32 -5.38
CA THR A 294 2.30 14.57 -5.38
C THR A 294 3.40 14.64 -4.34
N SER A 295 3.36 13.77 -3.32
CA SER A 295 4.40 13.74 -2.29
C SER A 295 5.75 13.37 -2.86
N THR A 296 6.82 13.91 -2.27
CA THR A 296 8.20 13.67 -2.73
C THR A 296 9.00 12.79 -1.77
N THR A 297 8.40 12.31 -0.70
CA THR A 297 9.07 11.49 0.32
C THR A 297 8.39 10.12 0.43
N PHE A 298 9.16 9.11 0.88
CA PHE A 298 8.64 7.77 1.09
C PHE A 298 7.60 7.75 2.23
N ASP A 299 7.85 8.47 3.32
CA ASP A 299 6.98 8.45 4.51
C ASP A 299 5.58 9.01 4.21
N ASP A 300 5.49 10.12 3.48
CA ASP A 300 4.21 10.71 3.09
C ASP A 300 3.42 9.78 2.16
N VAL A 301 4.13 9.10 1.24
CA VAL A 301 3.53 8.12 0.32
C VAL A 301 3.08 6.87 1.08
N TYR A 302 3.88 6.39 2.03
CA TYR A 302 3.57 5.22 2.86
C TYR A 302 2.36 5.48 3.76
N GLU A 303 2.23 6.68 4.33
CA GLU A 303 1.05 7.10 5.10
C GLU A 303 -0.22 7.04 4.24
N ALA A 304 -0.20 7.67 3.05
CA ALA A 304 -1.32 7.64 2.12
C ALA A 304 -1.66 6.20 1.70
N ALA A 305 -0.66 5.41 1.33
CA ALA A 305 -0.82 4.01 0.94
C ALA A 305 -1.43 3.14 2.05
N THR A 306 -1.03 3.38 3.31
CA THR A 306 -1.55 2.67 4.48
C THR A 306 -3.03 2.99 4.70
N ALA A 307 -3.40 4.26 4.64
CA ALA A 307 -4.79 4.69 4.76
C ALA A 307 -5.65 4.14 3.62
N MET A 308 -5.16 4.22 2.38
CA MET A 308 -5.84 3.71 1.19
C MET A 308 -6.04 2.19 1.25
N GLN A 309 -5.01 1.40 1.61
CA GLN A 309 -5.14 -0.05 1.78
C GLN A 309 -6.14 -0.42 2.88
N SER A 310 -6.14 0.30 4.01
CA SER A 310 -7.09 0.07 5.11
C SER A 310 -8.53 0.30 4.66
N ILE A 311 -8.78 1.37 3.89
CA ILE A 311 -10.09 1.64 3.29
C ILE A 311 -10.48 0.51 2.34
N LEU A 312 -9.59 0.08 1.45
CA LEU A 312 -9.87 -0.98 0.49
C LEU A 312 -10.11 -2.35 1.18
N ALA A 313 -9.40 -2.65 2.25
CA ALA A 313 -9.60 -3.87 3.04
C ALA A 313 -10.96 -3.87 3.78
N TYR A 314 -11.43 -2.70 4.22
CA TYR A 314 -12.77 -2.56 4.81
C TYR A 314 -13.87 -2.56 3.74
N GLU A 315 -13.70 -1.78 2.67
CA GLU A 315 -14.69 -1.60 1.62
C GLU A 315 -14.81 -2.82 0.70
N CYS A 316 -13.78 -3.66 0.61
CA CYS A 316 -13.73 -4.85 -0.24
C CYS A 316 -14.23 -4.63 -1.68
N PRO A 317 -13.74 -3.64 -2.46
CA PRO A 317 -14.09 -3.55 -3.88
C PRO A 317 -13.52 -4.72 -4.69
N ILE A 318 -12.46 -5.32 -4.18
CA ILE A 318 -11.95 -6.63 -4.58
C ILE A 318 -11.71 -7.49 -3.33
N ILE A 319 -11.66 -8.80 -3.53
CA ILE A 319 -11.12 -9.78 -2.57
C ILE A 319 -9.85 -10.34 -3.20
N PRO A 320 -8.65 -9.90 -2.79
CA PRO A 320 -7.41 -10.62 -3.10
C PRO A 320 -7.55 -12.05 -2.56
N ILE A 321 -7.15 -13.05 -3.33
CA ILE A 321 -7.33 -14.47 -2.94
C ILE A 321 -5.98 -15.05 -2.56
N TYR A 322 -5.03 -15.00 -3.49
CA TYR A 322 -3.68 -15.48 -3.24
C TYR A 322 -2.66 -14.79 -4.15
N GLN A 323 -1.43 -14.75 -3.66
CA GLN A 323 -0.22 -14.41 -4.39
C GLN A 323 0.44 -15.71 -4.91
N PRO A 324 0.65 -15.86 -6.23
CA PRO A 324 1.39 -16.99 -6.78
C PRO A 324 2.84 -17.04 -6.28
N ILE A 325 3.33 -18.26 -6.04
CA ILE A 325 4.77 -18.51 -5.87
C ILE A 325 5.35 -18.88 -7.24
N LYS A 326 6.35 -18.11 -7.66
CA LYS A 326 7.13 -18.34 -8.88
C LYS A 326 8.23 -19.36 -8.58
N VAL A 327 8.34 -20.36 -9.44
CA VAL A 327 9.32 -21.45 -9.32
C VAL A 327 10.38 -21.30 -10.41
N SER A 328 11.65 -21.34 -10.03
CA SER A 328 12.78 -21.32 -10.96
C SER A 328 13.70 -22.52 -10.72
N ALA A 329 14.38 -23.00 -11.76
CA ALA A 329 15.23 -24.19 -11.67
C ALA A 329 16.58 -24.00 -12.37
N TYR A 330 17.66 -24.45 -11.72
CA TYR A 330 19.02 -24.41 -12.25
C TYR A 330 19.88 -25.60 -11.77
N ARG A 331 20.97 -25.89 -12.48
CA ARG A 331 21.90 -26.97 -12.09
C ARG A 331 22.82 -26.54 -10.95
N ASN A 332 22.74 -27.16 -9.78
CA ASN A 332 23.46 -26.72 -8.57
C ASN A 332 24.94 -27.12 -8.51
N ALA A 333 25.34 -28.17 -9.23
CA ALA A 333 26.67 -28.77 -9.10
C ALA A 333 27.78 -27.99 -9.84
N SER A 334 27.45 -26.95 -10.59
CA SER A 334 28.39 -26.32 -11.54
C SER A 334 28.37 -24.80 -11.54
N ILE A 335 27.44 -24.16 -10.84
CA ILE A 335 27.32 -22.69 -10.82
C ILE A 335 27.07 -22.17 -9.40
N GLU A 336 27.62 -20.99 -9.12
CA GLU A 336 27.38 -20.18 -7.92
C GLU A 336 27.00 -18.75 -8.34
N GLY A 337 26.61 -17.91 -7.38
CA GLY A 337 26.25 -16.50 -7.65
C GLY A 337 24.81 -16.24 -8.09
N ILE A 338 23.92 -17.24 -7.94
CA ILE A 338 22.48 -17.07 -8.17
C ILE A 338 21.90 -16.09 -7.15
N THR A 339 21.16 -15.08 -7.62
CA THR A 339 20.59 -14.01 -6.77
C THR A 339 19.08 -14.03 -6.85
N ASN A 340 18.42 -14.43 -5.75
CA ASN A 340 16.96 -14.42 -5.65
C ASN A 340 16.46 -12.98 -5.37
N THR A 341 16.04 -12.25 -6.40
CA THR A 341 15.58 -10.86 -6.26
C THR A 341 14.11 -10.80 -5.86
N ALA A 342 13.70 -9.70 -5.24
CA ALA A 342 12.31 -9.51 -4.81
C ALA A 342 11.31 -9.45 -5.98
N LEU A 343 11.68 -8.89 -7.14
CA LEU A 343 10.79 -8.73 -8.31
C LEU A 343 10.77 -9.97 -9.23
N ASP A 344 11.96 -10.47 -9.56
CA ASP A 344 12.16 -11.45 -10.64
C ASP A 344 12.62 -12.81 -10.12
N GLY A 345 12.87 -12.95 -8.82
CA GLY A 345 13.51 -14.13 -8.27
C GLY A 345 14.91 -14.34 -8.88
N PRO A 346 15.34 -15.58 -9.15
CA PRO A 346 16.67 -15.84 -9.70
C PRO A 346 16.79 -15.55 -11.20
N ILE A 347 15.70 -15.33 -11.93
CA ILE A 347 15.72 -15.00 -13.37
C ILE A 347 15.95 -13.50 -13.60
N SER A 348 16.99 -12.96 -12.96
CA SER A 348 17.25 -11.53 -12.91
C SER A 348 18.57 -11.13 -13.57
N TRP A 349 18.73 -9.84 -13.86
CA TRP A 349 20.01 -9.27 -14.27
C TRP A 349 21.13 -9.54 -13.24
N TRP A 350 20.81 -9.53 -11.94
CA TRP A 350 21.78 -9.75 -10.87
C TRP A 350 22.37 -11.15 -10.88
N THR A 351 21.56 -12.18 -11.16
CA THR A 351 22.06 -13.54 -11.38
C THR A 351 23.04 -13.56 -12.54
N ASN A 352 22.68 -13.01 -13.71
CA ASN A 352 23.55 -13.04 -14.89
C ASN A 352 24.84 -12.21 -14.70
N TYR A 353 24.78 -11.17 -13.87
CA TYR A 353 25.93 -10.36 -13.51
C TYR A 353 26.87 -11.08 -12.52
N ARG A 354 26.36 -11.96 -11.66
CA ARG A 354 27.12 -12.59 -10.57
C ARG A 354 27.45 -14.07 -10.81
N VAL A 355 26.77 -14.73 -11.73
CA VAL A 355 26.89 -16.17 -11.96
C VAL A 355 28.29 -16.56 -12.44
N HIS A 356 28.86 -17.57 -11.81
CA HIS A 356 30.19 -18.09 -12.11
C HIS A 356 30.25 -19.60 -11.83
N GLN A 357 31.30 -20.25 -12.29
CA GLN A 357 31.50 -21.68 -12.04
C GLN A 357 31.93 -21.91 -10.59
N THR A 358 31.48 -23.00 -9.95
CA THR A 358 31.80 -23.33 -8.55
C THR A 358 33.32 -23.34 -8.25
N ASP A 359 34.15 -23.71 -9.23
CA ASP A 359 35.62 -23.77 -9.08
C ASP A 359 36.34 -22.46 -9.44
N SER A 360 35.62 -21.39 -9.81
CA SER A 360 36.21 -20.12 -10.25
C SER A 360 35.28 -18.93 -9.98
N GLU A 361 35.75 -17.96 -9.19
CA GLU A 361 34.98 -16.73 -8.89
C GLU A 361 34.68 -15.89 -10.16
N GLU A 362 35.42 -16.07 -11.26
CA GLU A 362 35.25 -15.37 -12.55
C GLU A 362 35.29 -16.33 -13.75
N GLY A 363 34.63 -15.91 -14.83
CA GLY A 363 34.64 -16.56 -16.13
C GLY A 363 33.61 -17.68 -16.29
N GLY A 364 33.77 -18.42 -17.39
CA GLY A 364 32.85 -19.48 -17.78
C GLY A 364 31.77 -19.04 -18.77
N MET A 365 31.06 -20.03 -19.29
CA MET A 365 29.93 -19.89 -20.19
C MET A 365 28.69 -20.37 -19.45
N PHE A 366 27.63 -19.57 -19.47
CA PHE A 366 26.37 -19.88 -18.79
C PHE A 366 25.23 -19.96 -19.81
N ARG A 367 24.51 -21.08 -19.81
CA ARG A 367 23.49 -21.41 -20.81
C ARG A 367 22.11 -21.25 -20.21
N LEU A 368 21.37 -20.27 -20.72
CA LEU A 368 19.99 -19.97 -20.34
C LEU A 368 19.04 -20.64 -21.32
N GLY A 369 17.97 -21.25 -20.84
CA GLY A 369 16.84 -21.67 -21.68
C GLY A 369 15.68 -20.70 -21.54
N ILE A 370 15.31 -20.00 -22.62
CA ILE A 370 14.19 -19.05 -22.62
C ILE A 370 13.13 -19.45 -23.64
N ARG A 371 11.88 -19.08 -23.35
CA ARG A 371 10.72 -19.28 -24.21
C ARG A 371 10.71 -18.28 -25.36
N HIS A 372 10.59 -18.78 -26.59
CA HIS A 372 10.48 -18.00 -27.84
C HIS A 372 11.71 -17.20 -28.24
N ASP A 373 11.91 -17.07 -29.55
CA ASP A 373 12.95 -16.24 -30.17
C ASP A 373 12.48 -14.77 -30.33
N PHE A 374 13.44 -13.86 -30.53
CA PHE A 374 13.22 -12.47 -30.88
C PHE A 374 12.55 -12.34 -32.25
N THR A 375 11.47 -11.56 -32.33
CA THR A 375 10.90 -11.17 -33.63
C THR A 375 11.57 -9.94 -34.25
N THR A 376 12.37 -9.23 -33.47
CA THR A 376 13.09 -7.98 -33.79
C THR A 376 14.20 -7.82 -32.77
N LEU A 377 15.36 -7.26 -33.13
CA LEU A 377 16.45 -6.98 -32.18
C LEU A 377 16.38 -5.54 -31.63
N ASN A 378 15.51 -4.72 -32.18
CA ASN A 378 15.13 -3.44 -31.58
C ASN A 378 14.41 -3.62 -30.23
N PHE A 379 15.13 -3.40 -29.14
CA PHE A 379 14.57 -3.44 -27.78
C PHE A 379 13.50 -2.38 -27.51
N MET A 380 13.41 -1.31 -28.31
CA MET A 380 12.34 -0.31 -28.19
C MET A 380 11.04 -0.74 -28.88
N ASN A 381 11.07 -1.70 -29.82
CA ASN A 381 9.92 -2.05 -30.68
C ASN A 381 8.91 -2.97 -30.01
N LYS A 382 9.35 -3.79 -29.07
CA LYS A 382 8.48 -4.65 -28.28
C LYS A 382 8.85 -4.54 -26.82
N PHE A 383 7.85 -4.26 -26.00
CA PHE A 383 7.95 -4.36 -24.56
C PHE A 383 7.58 -5.80 -24.17
N SER A 384 8.57 -6.57 -23.74
CA SER A 384 8.43 -7.95 -23.27
C SER A 384 9.66 -8.28 -22.44
N GLN A 385 9.54 -9.23 -21.50
CA GLN A 385 10.64 -9.72 -20.68
C GLN A 385 11.92 -10.01 -21.48
N MET A 386 11.81 -10.56 -22.69
CA MET A 386 12.98 -10.81 -23.56
C MET A 386 13.71 -9.56 -24.06
N HIS A 387 12.96 -8.52 -24.41
CA HIS A 387 13.54 -7.27 -24.93
C HIS A 387 14.08 -6.41 -23.77
N GLU A 388 13.45 -6.47 -22.59
CA GLU A 388 13.97 -5.90 -21.34
C GLU A 388 15.27 -6.59 -20.94
N PHE A 389 15.28 -7.93 -20.92
CA PHE A 389 16.50 -8.71 -20.73
C PHE A 389 17.61 -8.22 -21.67
N LEU A 390 17.33 -8.12 -22.97
CA LEU A 390 18.34 -7.67 -23.93
C LEU A 390 18.81 -6.23 -23.63
N ALA A 391 17.88 -5.31 -23.36
CA ALA A 391 18.19 -3.92 -23.07
C ALA A 391 19.10 -3.78 -21.83
N GLU A 392 18.77 -4.44 -20.72
CA GLU A 392 19.49 -4.31 -19.45
C GLU A 392 20.89 -4.95 -19.46
N HIS A 393 21.13 -5.93 -20.31
CA HIS A 393 22.46 -6.55 -20.46
C HIS A 393 23.36 -5.75 -21.42
N LEU A 394 22.77 -4.99 -22.34
CA LEU A 394 23.48 -4.19 -23.34
C LEU A 394 23.63 -2.71 -22.96
N TYR A 395 22.76 -2.15 -22.13
CA TYR A 395 22.75 -0.72 -21.83
C TYR A 395 22.60 -0.48 -20.33
N ASP A 396 23.38 0.47 -19.80
CA ASP A 396 23.23 0.96 -18.44
C ASP A 396 22.15 2.03 -18.33
N SER A 397 21.59 2.14 -17.12
CA SER A 397 20.63 3.14 -16.67
C SER A 397 21.24 4.03 -15.58
N LEU A 398 20.64 5.20 -15.31
CA LEU A 398 21.11 6.09 -14.23
C LEU A 398 20.99 5.42 -12.86
N LEU A 399 19.83 4.83 -12.59
CA LEU A 399 19.52 4.06 -11.38
C LEU A 399 19.18 2.61 -11.76
N LYS A 400 19.36 1.68 -10.84
CA LYS A 400 19.01 0.25 -11.02
C LYS A 400 18.36 -0.26 -9.73
N TYR A 401 17.43 -1.21 -9.82
CA TYR A 401 16.92 -1.89 -8.64
C TYR A 401 17.97 -2.85 -8.08
N ASP A 402 18.22 -2.81 -6.78
CA ASP A 402 19.03 -3.80 -6.08
C ASP A 402 18.24 -5.12 -5.90
N PRO A 403 18.86 -6.20 -5.39
CA PRO A 403 18.15 -7.46 -5.18
C PRO A 403 16.93 -7.38 -4.26
N ASN A 404 16.84 -6.38 -3.39
CA ASN A 404 15.70 -6.14 -2.50
C ASN A 404 14.62 -5.27 -3.17
N GLY A 405 14.85 -4.81 -4.41
CA GLY A 405 13.96 -3.95 -5.17
C GLY A 405 14.02 -2.47 -4.78
N LEU A 406 15.12 -2.01 -4.16
CA LEU A 406 15.37 -0.60 -3.89
C LEU A 406 16.17 0.04 -5.03
N LEU A 407 15.82 1.27 -5.42
CA LEU A 407 16.58 2.01 -6.43
C LEU A 407 17.93 2.47 -5.88
N ILE A 408 19.01 2.04 -6.54
CA ILE A 408 20.39 2.42 -6.23
C ILE A 408 21.04 3.19 -7.39
N PRO A 409 21.95 4.14 -7.11
CA PRO A 409 22.78 4.75 -8.14
C PRO A 409 23.58 3.70 -8.91
N TRP A 410 23.53 3.74 -10.24
CA TRP A 410 24.21 2.78 -11.10
C TRP A 410 25.24 3.43 -12.03
N LEU A 411 24.78 4.08 -13.11
CA LEU A 411 25.60 4.96 -13.95
C LEU A 411 25.74 6.36 -13.31
N ALA A 412 24.81 6.73 -12.44
CA ALA A 412 24.98 7.85 -11.53
C ALA A 412 25.89 7.46 -10.35
N GLU A 413 26.81 8.34 -9.97
CA GLU A 413 27.54 8.27 -8.70
C GLU A 413 26.68 8.80 -7.54
N SER A 414 25.86 9.81 -7.82
CA SER A 414 24.95 10.43 -6.86
C SER A 414 23.92 11.26 -7.59
N TYR A 415 22.85 11.62 -6.89
CA TYR A 415 21.88 12.57 -7.38
C TYR A 415 21.30 13.41 -6.24
N LYS A 416 20.71 14.52 -6.63
CA LYS A 416 19.98 15.43 -5.75
C LYS A 416 18.58 15.64 -6.31
N ILE A 417 17.57 15.54 -5.45
CA ILE A 417 16.18 15.90 -5.75
C ILE A 417 15.90 17.27 -5.14
N GLU A 418 15.24 18.15 -5.89
CA GLU A 418 14.86 19.50 -5.45
C GLU A 418 13.47 19.87 -5.97
N THR A 419 12.65 20.46 -5.12
CA THR A 419 11.41 21.18 -5.48
C THR A 419 11.64 22.70 -5.44
N HIS A 420 10.60 23.49 -5.72
CA HIS A 420 10.65 24.95 -5.52
C HIS A 420 10.92 25.33 -4.06
N ALA A 421 10.44 24.54 -3.11
CA ALA A 421 10.65 24.77 -1.68
C ALA A 421 12.13 24.62 -1.29
N ASP A 422 12.82 23.64 -1.87
CA ASP A 422 14.25 23.41 -1.63
C ASP A 422 15.12 24.43 -2.38
N ASN A 423 14.72 24.77 -3.61
CA ASN A 423 15.49 25.60 -4.52
C ASN A 423 14.56 26.47 -5.39
N PRO A 424 14.48 27.78 -5.14
CA PRO A 424 13.60 28.69 -5.90
C PRO A 424 13.90 28.80 -7.40
N SER A 425 15.00 28.22 -7.89
CA SER A 425 15.29 28.12 -9.33
C SER A 425 14.58 26.96 -10.03
N VAL A 426 14.00 26.02 -9.27
CA VAL A 426 13.04 25.03 -9.75
C VAL A 426 11.69 25.73 -9.84
N PRO A 427 10.94 25.67 -10.96
CA PRO A 427 9.59 26.24 -11.01
C PRO A 427 8.65 25.63 -9.96
N GLY A 428 7.63 26.36 -9.53
CA GLY A 428 6.63 25.83 -8.59
C GLY A 428 5.89 24.64 -9.19
N GLY A 429 5.71 23.57 -8.40
CA GLY A 429 5.07 22.33 -8.84
C GLY A 429 5.96 21.45 -9.71
N HIS A 430 7.28 21.65 -9.72
CA HIS A 430 8.23 20.82 -10.49
C HIS A 430 9.17 20.06 -9.54
N THR A 431 9.57 18.85 -9.93
CA THR A 431 10.72 18.15 -9.36
C THR A 431 11.92 18.21 -10.29
N ARG A 432 13.08 18.62 -9.77
CA ARG A 432 14.37 18.61 -10.47
C ARG A 432 15.31 17.58 -9.86
N PHE A 433 15.81 16.68 -10.72
CA PHE A 433 16.88 15.75 -10.42
C PHE A 433 18.20 16.24 -11.04
N THR A 434 19.24 16.34 -10.22
CA THR A 434 20.60 16.65 -10.66
C THR A 434 21.51 15.45 -10.39
N PHE A 435 21.92 14.76 -11.44
CA PHE A 435 22.78 13.57 -11.39
C PHE A 435 24.24 13.93 -11.61
N SER A 436 25.13 13.33 -10.80
CA SER A 436 26.56 13.22 -11.09
C SER A 436 26.83 11.86 -11.72
N ILE A 437 27.41 11.83 -12.92
CA ILE A 437 27.62 10.60 -13.69
C ILE A 437 29.05 10.11 -13.52
N VAL A 438 29.23 8.77 -13.47
CA VAL A 438 30.54 8.13 -13.40
C VAL A 438 31.49 8.63 -14.48
N ARG A 439 32.76 8.82 -14.11
CA ARG A 439 33.74 9.47 -15.00
C ARG A 439 34.47 8.52 -15.95
N ASN A 440 34.43 7.23 -15.65
CA ASN A 440 35.13 6.18 -16.40
C ASN A 440 34.21 5.41 -17.37
N ALA A 441 32.94 5.79 -17.49
CA ALA A 441 32.03 5.14 -18.43
C ALA A 441 32.41 5.42 -19.88
N THR A 442 32.45 4.34 -20.66
CA THR A 442 32.84 4.34 -22.06
C THR A 442 31.90 3.42 -22.82
N TRP A 443 31.48 3.83 -24.00
CA TRP A 443 30.76 2.99 -24.94
C TRP A 443 31.69 1.90 -25.51
N SER A 444 31.12 0.80 -26.01
CA SER A 444 31.86 -0.33 -26.60
C SER A 444 32.71 0.05 -27.83
N ASP A 445 32.49 1.23 -28.42
CA ASP A 445 33.31 1.79 -29.50
C ASP A 445 34.47 2.70 -29.03
N GLY A 446 34.65 2.84 -27.72
CA GLY A 446 35.69 3.66 -27.09
C GLY A 446 35.31 5.13 -26.90
N THR A 447 34.12 5.56 -27.32
CA THR A 447 33.62 6.91 -27.08
C THR A 447 33.25 7.07 -25.60
N PRO A 448 33.68 8.14 -24.90
CA PRO A 448 33.26 8.36 -23.52
C PRO A 448 31.73 8.52 -23.41
N LEU A 449 31.12 7.86 -22.42
CA LEU A 449 29.73 8.08 -22.06
C LEU A 449 29.66 9.28 -21.13
N THR A 450 28.85 10.29 -21.48
CA THR A 450 28.74 11.55 -20.73
C THR A 450 27.30 11.88 -20.35
N ALA A 451 27.12 12.87 -19.48
CA ALA A 451 25.81 13.45 -19.19
C ALA A 451 25.07 14.01 -20.42
N ARG A 452 25.77 14.26 -21.54
CA ARG A 452 25.13 14.66 -22.80
C ARG A 452 24.40 13.50 -23.48
N ASP A 453 24.87 12.27 -23.30
CA ASP A 453 24.20 11.06 -23.76
C ASP A 453 22.92 10.84 -22.96
N VAL A 454 22.99 11.03 -21.65
CA VAL A 454 21.82 11.00 -20.76
C VAL A 454 20.80 12.05 -21.16
N ALA A 455 21.17 13.33 -21.22
CA ALA A 455 20.25 14.38 -21.62
C ALA A 455 19.65 14.14 -23.01
N PHE A 456 20.45 13.65 -23.96
CA PHE A 456 19.94 13.27 -25.28
C PHE A 456 18.89 12.15 -25.19
N THR A 457 19.18 11.09 -24.44
CA THR A 457 18.31 9.92 -24.28
C THR A 457 16.92 10.31 -23.77
N PHE A 458 16.85 11.06 -22.66
CA PHE A 458 15.57 11.47 -22.08
C PHE A 458 14.74 12.34 -23.02
N ASN A 459 15.38 13.25 -23.78
CA ASN A 459 14.67 14.01 -24.81
C ASN A 459 14.24 13.11 -25.98
N TYR A 460 15.08 12.17 -26.41
CA TYR A 460 14.77 11.24 -27.51
C TYR A 460 13.55 10.36 -27.18
N TYR A 461 13.49 9.79 -25.97
CA TYR A 461 12.33 9.00 -25.53
C TYR A 461 11.07 9.85 -25.39
N ARG A 462 11.16 11.05 -24.80
CA ARG A 462 10.01 11.97 -24.68
C ARG A 462 9.45 12.36 -26.05
N ASP A 463 10.33 12.65 -27.01
CA ASP A 463 9.96 13.22 -28.31
C ASP A 463 9.49 12.13 -29.31
N GLY A 464 9.91 10.87 -29.14
CA GLY A 464 9.54 9.76 -30.02
C GLY A 464 8.10 9.30 -29.86
N GLU A 465 7.31 9.36 -30.94
CA GLU A 465 5.90 8.99 -30.91
C GLU A 465 5.68 7.51 -30.52
N ASN A 466 4.89 7.29 -29.47
CA ASN A 466 4.54 5.98 -28.93
C ASN A 466 5.76 5.12 -28.54
N ASN A 467 6.91 5.74 -28.24
CA ASN A 467 8.06 5.02 -27.69
C ASN A 467 7.69 4.49 -26.28
N PRO A 468 7.82 3.17 -26.01
CA PRO A 468 7.43 2.61 -24.72
C PRO A 468 8.23 3.19 -23.55
N TYR A 469 9.52 3.51 -23.74
CA TYR A 469 10.36 4.12 -22.72
C TYR A 469 10.06 5.61 -22.51
N GLY A 470 9.24 6.23 -23.37
CA GLY A 470 8.82 7.62 -23.28
C GLY A 470 7.41 7.82 -22.72
N SER A 471 6.64 6.76 -22.45
CA SER A 471 5.22 6.83 -22.11
C SER A 471 4.93 7.71 -20.88
N GLY A 472 5.68 7.53 -19.78
CA GLY A 472 5.60 8.36 -18.58
C GLY A 472 6.29 9.73 -18.70
N MET A 473 7.23 9.88 -19.64
CA MET A 473 8.00 11.11 -19.80
C MET A 473 7.35 12.12 -20.75
N ARG A 474 6.54 11.67 -21.72
CA ARG A 474 6.05 12.50 -22.84
C ARG A 474 5.33 13.77 -22.40
N TYR A 475 4.54 13.68 -21.33
CA TYR A 475 3.76 14.79 -20.80
C TYR A 475 4.33 15.37 -19.49
N GLY A 476 5.12 14.58 -18.75
CA GLY A 476 5.71 14.97 -17.47
C GLY A 476 7.11 15.60 -17.58
N LEU A 477 7.96 15.12 -18.49
CA LEU A 477 9.36 15.56 -18.60
C LEU A 477 9.44 16.96 -19.23
N PHE A 478 9.66 17.97 -18.38
CA PHE A 478 9.78 19.36 -18.77
C PHE A 478 11.11 19.64 -19.48
N ALA A 479 12.23 19.18 -18.92
CA ALA A 479 13.54 19.43 -19.47
C ALA A 479 14.54 18.32 -19.11
N ALA A 480 15.42 17.98 -20.05
CA ALA A 480 16.62 17.20 -19.79
C ALA A 480 17.83 17.88 -20.47
N TYR A 481 18.86 18.22 -19.71
CA TYR A 481 20.04 18.92 -20.21
C TYR A 481 21.30 18.59 -19.41
N ALA A 482 22.47 18.89 -19.97
CA ALA A 482 23.76 18.58 -19.35
C ALA A 482 24.62 19.85 -19.22
N PRO A 483 24.66 20.49 -18.04
CA PRO A 483 25.52 21.65 -17.79
C PRO A 483 27.01 21.35 -17.96
N THR A 484 27.43 20.12 -17.67
CA THR A 484 28.80 19.62 -17.83
C THR A 484 28.77 18.21 -18.41
N ASP A 485 29.94 17.66 -18.73
CA ASP A 485 30.09 16.28 -19.23
C ASP A 485 29.72 15.23 -18.17
N TYR A 486 29.63 15.61 -16.90
CA TYR A 486 29.39 14.69 -15.78
C TYR A 486 28.20 15.11 -14.92
N THR A 487 27.44 16.12 -15.35
CA THR A 487 26.26 16.60 -14.63
C THR A 487 25.07 16.58 -15.58
N ALA A 488 24.09 15.74 -15.30
CA ALA A 488 22.81 15.73 -16.01
C ALA A 488 21.73 16.33 -15.11
N VAL A 489 20.86 17.15 -15.68
CA VAL A 489 19.69 17.72 -15.02
C VAL A 489 18.46 17.24 -15.76
N ILE A 490 17.53 16.64 -15.02
CA ILE A 490 16.25 16.12 -15.50
C ILE A 490 15.18 16.76 -14.63
N GLU A 491 14.19 17.40 -15.26
CA GLU A 491 13.16 18.16 -14.57
C GLU A 491 11.77 17.75 -15.08
N PHE A 492 10.89 17.42 -14.15
CA PHE A 492 9.49 17.11 -14.38
C PHE A 492 8.61 18.30 -14.01
N ASN A 493 7.47 18.45 -14.69
CA ASN A 493 6.51 19.53 -14.46
C ASN A 493 5.48 19.23 -13.35
N THR A 494 5.73 18.19 -12.56
CA THR A 494 4.96 17.80 -11.38
C THR A 494 5.92 17.51 -10.21
N GLU A 495 5.45 17.72 -8.99
CA GLU A 495 6.09 17.20 -7.78
C GLU A 495 5.63 15.75 -7.57
N SER A 496 6.56 14.79 -7.45
CA SER A 496 6.23 13.38 -7.20
C SER A 496 7.43 12.51 -6.83
N TYR A 497 7.22 11.56 -5.91
CA TYR A 497 8.15 10.50 -5.52
C TYR A 497 8.40 9.51 -6.67
N TRP A 498 7.34 9.25 -7.47
CA TRP A 498 7.31 8.24 -8.54
C TRP A 498 8.22 8.57 -9.73
N HIS A 499 8.67 9.82 -9.86
CA HIS A 499 9.63 10.21 -10.92
C HIS A 499 10.94 9.42 -10.88
N SER A 500 11.27 8.79 -9.76
CA SER A 500 12.51 8.03 -9.60
C SER A 500 12.58 6.76 -10.46
N SER A 501 11.44 6.09 -10.72
CA SER A 501 11.40 4.85 -11.50
C SER A 501 11.74 5.09 -12.98
N HIS A 502 11.50 6.31 -13.48
CA HIS A 502 11.89 6.76 -14.83
C HIS A 502 13.40 6.73 -15.11
N PHE A 503 14.25 6.60 -14.09
CA PHE A 503 15.71 6.60 -14.25
C PHE A 503 16.32 5.20 -14.46
N THR A 504 15.49 4.17 -14.54
CA THR A 504 15.87 2.78 -14.85
C THR A 504 15.94 2.50 -16.36
N VAL A 505 15.58 3.48 -17.20
CA VAL A 505 15.58 3.31 -18.66
C VAL A 505 17.00 3.19 -19.25
N PRO A 506 17.18 2.43 -20.36
CA PRO A 506 18.45 2.32 -21.08
C PRO A 506 18.98 3.67 -21.59
N ILE A 507 20.23 4.01 -21.30
CA ILE A 507 20.90 5.19 -21.88
C ILE A 507 21.34 4.89 -23.32
N LEU A 508 21.04 5.81 -24.25
CA LEU A 508 21.38 5.70 -25.67
C LEU A 508 22.67 6.46 -26.01
N PRO A 509 23.52 5.92 -26.91
CA PRO A 509 24.70 6.61 -27.42
C PRO A 509 24.29 7.77 -28.35
N LYS A 510 24.47 9.01 -27.88
CA LYS A 510 24.05 10.19 -28.64
C LYS A 510 24.69 10.23 -30.02
N HIS A 511 25.97 9.88 -30.15
CA HIS A 511 26.69 9.95 -31.42
C HIS A 511 26.18 8.97 -32.47
N VAL A 512 25.41 7.95 -32.09
CA VAL A 512 24.75 7.01 -33.00
C VAL A 512 23.35 7.49 -33.37
N PHE A 513 22.58 7.99 -32.39
CA PHE A 513 21.15 8.30 -32.57
C PHE A 513 20.85 9.77 -32.88
N GLN A 514 21.80 10.70 -32.73
CA GLN A 514 21.54 12.14 -32.88
C GLN A 514 21.06 12.60 -34.26
N ASP A 515 21.34 11.81 -35.30
CA ASP A 515 20.96 12.11 -36.68
C ASP A 515 19.69 11.35 -37.12
N THR A 516 19.12 10.53 -36.23
CA THR A 516 17.86 9.79 -36.44
C THR A 516 16.70 10.63 -35.89
N ASP A 517 15.63 10.75 -36.66
CA ASP A 517 14.39 11.37 -36.16
C ASP A 517 13.85 10.51 -35.01
N PRO A 518 13.53 11.08 -33.83
CA PRO A 518 12.96 10.31 -32.73
C PRO A 518 11.76 9.47 -33.13
N ASP A 519 10.92 9.91 -34.07
CA ASP A 519 9.76 9.14 -34.55
C ASP A 519 10.14 7.90 -35.40
N GLU A 520 11.39 7.85 -35.88
CA GLU A 520 11.95 6.72 -36.62
C GLU A 520 12.55 5.65 -35.70
N TRP A 521 12.37 5.75 -34.38
CA TRP A 521 12.88 4.78 -33.39
C TRP A 521 12.49 3.32 -33.71
N LYS A 522 11.32 3.10 -34.34
CA LYS A 522 10.82 1.76 -34.76
C LYS A 522 11.62 1.14 -35.91
N SER A 523 12.33 1.98 -36.67
CA SER A 523 13.06 1.56 -37.87
C SER A 523 14.50 1.12 -37.58
N TRP A 524 15.02 1.46 -36.40
CA TRP A 524 16.28 0.92 -35.92
C TRP A 524 16.10 -0.57 -35.65
N ASP A 525 16.78 -1.46 -36.37
CA ASP A 525 16.74 -2.90 -36.12
C ASP A 525 18.12 -3.50 -36.44
N PRO A 526 19.05 -3.41 -35.48
CA PRO A 526 20.44 -3.72 -35.72
C PRO A 526 20.62 -5.22 -36.01
N GLN A 527 21.44 -5.53 -37.01
CA GLN A 527 21.81 -6.92 -37.30
C GLN A 527 22.87 -7.41 -36.31
N ALA A 528 22.93 -8.71 -36.02
CA ALA A 528 23.98 -9.28 -35.17
C ALA A 528 25.39 -9.03 -35.76
N ARG A 529 26.37 -8.76 -34.89
CA ARG A 529 27.73 -8.30 -35.24
C ARG A 529 27.80 -7.04 -36.12
N SER A 530 26.73 -6.24 -36.20
CA SER A 530 26.80 -4.94 -36.87
C SER A 530 27.58 -3.95 -36.00
N SER A 531 28.27 -2.99 -36.65
CA SER A 531 28.84 -1.83 -35.95
C SER A 531 27.78 -0.88 -35.38
N GLU A 532 26.49 -1.23 -35.51
CA GLU A 532 25.35 -0.47 -34.98
C GLU A 532 25.13 -0.77 -33.49
N TRP A 533 25.66 -1.89 -32.98
CA TRP A 533 25.66 -2.22 -31.55
C TRP A 533 26.75 -1.44 -30.80
N VAL A 534 26.44 -0.19 -30.47
CA VAL A 534 27.21 0.59 -29.49
C VAL A 534 26.51 0.51 -28.15
N THR A 535 27.16 -0.13 -27.17
CA THR A 535 26.57 -0.58 -25.91
C THR A 535 27.39 -0.09 -24.73
N SER A 536 26.76 0.14 -23.58
CA SER A 536 27.42 0.56 -22.33
C SER A 536 27.46 -0.55 -21.29
N GLY A 537 26.52 -1.48 -21.36
CA GLY A 537 26.28 -2.50 -20.34
C GLY A 537 27.35 -3.60 -20.24
N PRO A 538 27.15 -4.55 -19.32
CA PRO A 538 28.11 -5.60 -19.00
C PRO A 538 28.38 -6.59 -20.13
N PHE A 539 27.47 -6.72 -21.09
CA PHE A 539 27.62 -7.64 -22.22
C PHE A 539 27.37 -6.96 -23.56
N PHE A 540 27.78 -7.62 -24.65
CA PHE A 540 27.43 -7.27 -26.01
C PHE A 540 27.09 -8.51 -26.84
N VAL A 541 26.28 -8.35 -27.89
CA VAL A 541 25.88 -9.44 -28.78
C VAL A 541 27.07 -9.89 -29.64
N ASP A 542 27.48 -11.15 -29.50
CA ASP A 542 28.46 -11.76 -30.41
C ASP A 542 27.79 -12.57 -31.52
N GLU A 543 26.88 -13.48 -31.21
CA GLU A 543 26.25 -14.31 -32.23
C GLU A 543 24.74 -14.37 -32.03
N TYR A 544 24.00 -14.45 -33.13
CA TYR A 544 22.56 -14.67 -33.11
C TYR A 544 22.21 -15.58 -34.27
N VAL A 545 21.58 -16.70 -33.96
CA VAL A 545 21.07 -17.66 -34.92
C VAL A 545 19.58 -17.80 -34.69
N GLU A 546 18.80 -17.21 -35.61
CA GLU A 546 17.33 -17.19 -35.58
C GLU A 546 16.76 -18.59 -35.29
N GLY A 547 15.88 -18.65 -34.31
CA GLY A 547 15.17 -19.82 -33.82
C GLY A 547 16.02 -20.80 -32.99
N LEU A 548 17.32 -20.54 -32.80
CA LEU A 548 18.24 -21.44 -32.09
C LEU A 548 18.84 -20.80 -30.84
N PHE A 549 19.69 -19.77 -30.97
CA PHE A 549 20.34 -19.15 -29.82
C PHE A 549 20.86 -17.73 -30.07
N MET A 550 21.15 -17.01 -28.98
CA MET A 550 21.92 -15.77 -28.95
C MET A 550 23.10 -15.89 -27.97
N GLU A 551 24.27 -15.42 -28.36
CA GLU A 551 25.46 -15.35 -27.52
C GLU A 551 25.77 -13.90 -27.14
N LEU A 552 25.91 -13.66 -25.83
CA LEU A 552 26.39 -12.41 -25.27
C LEU A 552 27.78 -12.63 -24.67
N LEU A 553 28.73 -11.77 -25.00
CA LEU A 553 30.09 -11.79 -24.44
C LEU A 553 30.29 -10.65 -23.46
N ASN A 554 31.12 -10.89 -22.44
CA ASN A 554 31.55 -9.88 -21.48
C ASN A 554 32.16 -8.66 -22.20
N ASN A 555 31.63 -7.48 -21.88
CA ASN A 555 32.11 -6.21 -22.38
C ASN A 555 33.37 -5.76 -21.61
N GLN A 556 34.53 -5.90 -22.26
CA GLN A 556 35.82 -5.48 -21.71
C GLN A 556 35.93 -3.96 -21.46
N TRP A 557 35.07 -3.16 -22.10
CA TRP A 557 35.01 -1.71 -21.92
C TRP A 557 34.04 -1.28 -20.81
N TYR A 558 33.40 -2.24 -20.14
CA TYR A 558 32.43 -1.97 -19.10
C TYR A 558 33.08 -1.21 -17.94
N PHE A 559 32.43 -0.13 -17.50
CA PHE A 559 33.03 0.84 -16.59
C PHE A 559 33.27 0.30 -15.17
N ARG A 560 32.62 -0.81 -14.81
CA ARG A 560 32.87 -1.51 -13.55
C ARG A 560 33.82 -2.70 -13.70
N ASN A 561 34.45 -2.91 -14.87
CA ASN A 561 35.41 -4.00 -15.05
C ASN A 561 36.78 -3.62 -14.45
N PRO A 562 37.33 -4.40 -13.50
CA PRO A 562 38.59 -4.07 -12.80
C PRO A 562 39.82 -4.06 -13.72
N GLU A 563 39.78 -4.74 -14.87
CA GLU A 563 40.94 -4.79 -15.79
C GLU A 563 41.25 -3.43 -16.45
N MET A 564 40.33 -2.45 -16.40
CA MET A 564 40.56 -1.08 -16.89
C MET A 564 41.51 -0.25 -15.99
N LEU A 565 41.81 -0.69 -14.77
CA LEU A 565 42.76 0.02 -13.90
C LEU A 565 44.24 -0.30 -14.21
N ILE A 566 44.53 -1.26 -15.09
CA ILE A 566 45.92 -1.64 -15.44
C ILE A 566 46.07 -1.91 -16.94
N SER A 567 45.78 -0.93 -17.80
CA SER A 567 46.69 -0.57 -18.90
C SER A 567 46.09 0.52 -19.79
N ASN A 568 46.89 1.56 -20.04
CA ASN A 568 46.69 2.64 -21.02
C ASN A 568 45.98 3.92 -20.54
N HIS A 569 46.53 4.60 -19.53
CA HIS A 569 46.94 6.00 -19.70
C HIS A 569 47.89 6.47 -18.58
N PRO A 570 49.05 7.07 -18.89
CA PRO A 570 49.90 7.69 -17.88
C PRO A 570 49.37 9.10 -17.63
N GLN A 571 48.67 9.35 -16.52
CA GLN A 571 48.63 10.60 -15.74
C GLN A 571 47.47 10.50 -14.74
N ASN A 572 47.75 10.12 -13.48
CA ASN A 572 47.11 10.61 -12.25
C ASN A 572 47.38 9.64 -11.08
N ASN A 573 48.63 9.63 -10.63
CA ASN A 573 48.95 9.19 -9.26
C ASN A 573 49.16 10.46 -8.44
N GLN A 574 48.13 10.91 -7.73
CA GLN A 574 48.29 11.65 -6.48
C GLN A 574 46.93 11.86 -5.80
N ILE A 575 46.94 11.64 -4.48
CA ILE A 575 45.93 11.96 -3.45
C ILE A 575 45.08 10.75 -3.00
N LEU A 576 45.67 9.91 -2.15
CA LEU A 576 44.99 9.19 -1.08
C LEU A 576 45.96 9.07 0.10
N VAL A 577 45.90 9.98 1.07
CA VAL A 577 46.53 9.84 2.40
C VAL A 577 45.78 10.70 3.44
N ASN A 578 45.37 10.06 4.54
CA ASN A 578 44.88 10.55 5.84
C ASN A 578 43.39 10.94 5.93
N GLN A 579 42.63 10.62 6.99
CA GLN A 579 43.05 10.63 8.40
C GLN A 579 42.07 9.86 9.32
N GLU A 580 42.63 9.22 10.35
CA GLU A 580 41.98 8.57 11.49
C GLU A 580 41.37 9.56 12.51
N ALA A 581 40.52 8.99 13.38
CA ALA A 581 39.77 9.56 14.49
C ALA A 581 40.59 10.33 15.55
N GLU A 582 39.94 11.25 16.26
CA GLU A 582 40.30 11.61 17.65
C GLU A 582 39.10 12.22 18.41
N SER A 583 38.78 11.63 19.55
CA SER A 583 37.87 12.11 20.61
C SER A 583 38.56 13.14 21.51
N THR A 584 37.83 14.08 22.11
CA THR A 584 38.12 14.58 23.48
C THR A 584 36.94 15.28 24.15
N THR A 585 36.65 14.83 25.37
CA THR A 585 35.77 15.39 26.43
C THR A 585 36.33 16.64 27.11
N GLN A 586 35.46 17.56 27.60
CA GLN A 586 35.50 18.03 29.00
C GLN A 586 34.33 18.93 29.47
N SER A 587 33.87 18.57 30.68
CA SER A 587 33.00 19.16 31.72
C SER A 587 32.92 20.68 31.94
N ASN A 588 31.77 21.16 32.48
CA ASN A 588 31.69 21.68 33.87
C ASN A 588 30.25 22.00 34.36
N ASN A 589 30.02 21.67 35.63
CA ASN A 589 28.86 21.93 36.49
C ASN A 589 28.74 23.42 36.92
N ASP A 590 27.53 23.88 37.30
CA ASP A 590 27.17 24.17 38.71
C ASP A 590 25.80 24.87 38.91
N LEU A 591 24.94 24.20 39.69
CA LEU A 591 24.17 24.66 40.88
C LEU A 591 23.08 25.76 40.78
N LEU A 592 21.83 25.40 41.16
CA LEU A 592 21.15 25.81 42.42
C LEU A 592 19.66 25.37 42.48
N GLU A 593 19.31 24.54 43.48
CA GLU A 593 17.96 24.25 44.02
C GLU A 593 17.50 25.30 45.08
N PRO A 594 16.35 25.18 45.82
CA PRO A 594 15.00 24.65 45.55
C PRO A 594 13.86 25.58 46.09
N ASN A 595 12.59 25.36 45.72
CA ASN A 595 11.48 25.10 46.66
C ASN A 595 10.06 25.20 46.05
N ASN A 596 9.29 24.16 46.41
CA ASN A 596 7.86 24.12 46.75
C ASN A 596 6.81 24.52 45.70
N LEU A 597 6.11 23.49 45.22
CA LEU A 597 4.65 23.36 45.36
C LEU A 597 4.30 21.86 45.39
N LYS A 598 4.39 21.26 46.59
CA LYS A 598 3.58 20.08 46.94
C LYS A 598 2.14 20.54 47.17
N ASP A 599 1.21 19.65 46.88
CA ASP A 599 -0.25 19.72 47.08
C ASP A 599 -1.04 20.22 45.88
N LYS A 600 -1.26 19.33 44.89
CA LYS A 600 -2.57 19.13 44.21
C LYS A 600 -2.52 18.01 43.14
N TYR A 601 -2.17 16.78 43.51
CA TYR A 601 -2.55 15.59 42.73
C TYR A 601 -2.75 14.43 43.71
N ALA A 602 -3.93 14.41 44.30
CA ALA A 602 -4.46 13.28 45.06
C ALA A 602 -5.92 13.14 44.65
N GLN A 603 -6.16 12.54 43.48
CA GLN A 603 -7.40 11.87 43.06
C GLN A 603 -7.27 11.38 41.60
N GLN A 604 -6.40 10.40 41.37
CA GLN A 604 -6.52 9.48 40.23
C GLN A 604 -5.72 8.19 40.48
N GLN A 605 -5.84 7.67 41.71
CA GLN A 605 -5.26 6.40 42.09
C GLN A 605 -6.41 5.50 42.54
N ASP A 606 -7.03 4.80 41.58
CA ASP A 606 -7.77 3.56 41.84
C ASP A 606 -8.07 2.82 40.51
N ARG A 607 -7.03 2.20 39.92
CA ARG A 607 -7.18 1.14 38.91
C ARG A 607 -6.43 -0.14 39.35
N SER A 608 -6.55 -0.57 40.61
CA SER A 608 -6.11 -1.92 40.99
C SER A 608 -6.72 -2.41 42.30
N SER A 609 -7.51 -3.49 42.23
CA SER A 609 -7.86 -4.30 43.41
C SER A 609 -6.75 -5.32 43.71
N SER A 610 -6.08 -5.12 44.84
CA SER A 610 -5.26 -6.07 45.64
C SER A 610 -4.31 -7.03 44.90
N PHE A 611 -3.05 -6.61 44.72
CA PHE A 611 -1.92 -7.51 44.51
C PHE A 611 -0.98 -7.48 45.74
N THR A 612 -0.35 -8.61 46.02
CA THR A 612 0.67 -8.72 47.07
C THR A 612 2.02 -8.51 46.38
N LEU A 613 2.81 -7.51 46.82
CA LEU A 613 4.14 -7.23 46.27
C LEU A 613 4.95 -8.54 46.18
N ALA A 614 5.41 -8.89 44.97
CA ALA A 614 6.22 -10.08 44.77
C ALA A 614 7.64 -9.82 45.28
N ASP A 615 8.24 -10.79 45.99
CA ASP A 615 9.69 -10.76 46.23
C ASP A 615 10.39 -11.15 44.90
N HIS A 616 10.91 -10.16 44.15
CA HIS A 616 11.69 -10.38 42.92
C HIS A 616 13.04 -11.02 43.26
N THR A 617 13.04 -12.34 43.44
CA THR A 617 14.17 -13.06 44.06
C THR A 617 15.29 -13.41 43.08
N ASN A 618 15.01 -13.39 41.78
CA ASN A 618 15.90 -13.94 40.76
C ASN A 618 16.33 -12.91 39.71
N THR A 619 15.60 -11.81 39.51
CA THR A 619 15.90 -10.79 38.50
C THR A 619 16.08 -9.39 39.10
N LEU A 620 16.80 -8.55 38.35
CA LEU A 620 17.04 -7.15 38.65
C LEU A 620 16.62 -6.32 37.44
N LEU A 621 15.55 -5.55 37.57
CA LEU A 621 15.13 -4.57 36.58
C LEU A 621 15.68 -3.20 36.95
N THR A 622 16.49 -2.62 36.09
CA THR A 622 17.04 -1.27 36.27
C THR A 622 16.67 -0.38 35.11
N TRP A 623 16.72 0.93 35.31
CA TRP A 623 16.56 1.88 34.22
C TRP A 623 17.60 3.00 34.28
N THR A 624 17.92 3.54 33.12
CA THR A 624 18.69 4.77 32.93
C THR A 624 17.99 5.67 31.94
N SER A 625 18.42 6.91 31.83
CA SER A 625 18.02 7.82 30.76
C SER A 625 19.17 8.77 30.44
N THR A 626 19.09 9.54 29.36
CA THR A 626 20.05 10.60 29.05
C THR A 626 20.22 11.57 30.22
N ASN A 627 19.14 11.84 30.98
CA ASN A 627 19.18 12.70 32.17
C ASN A 627 19.38 11.94 33.49
N GLN A 628 19.35 10.60 33.47
CA GLN A 628 19.60 9.71 34.60
C GLN A 628 20.59 8.61 34.18
N SER A 629 21.86 8.99 34.04
CA SER A 629 22.91 8.08 33.57
C SER A 629 23.32 7.03 34.62
N THR A 630 22.82 7.13 35.86
CA THR A 630 23.08 6.14 36.92
C THR A 630 21.91 5.16 36.96
N PRO A 631 22.14 3.84 36.82
CA PRO A 631 21.06 2.85 36.87
C PRO A 631 20.28 2.90 38.19
N ILE A 632 18.96 3.00 38.10
CA ILE A 632 18.02 2.95 39.23
C ILE A 632 17.25 1.64 39.17
N LEU A 633 17.08 0.97 40.31
CA LEU A 633 16.25 -0.22 40.45
C LEU A 633 14.76 0.13 40.27
N LEU A 634 14.04 -0.63 39.43
CA LEU A 634 12.58 -0.61 39.35
C LEU A 634 11.98 -1.75 40.16
N THR A 635 10.90 -1.44 40.85
CA THR A 635 9.99 -2.37 41.53
C THR A 635 8.55 -2.03 41.15
N ASP A 636 7.58 -2.88 41.50
CA ASP A 636 6.16 -2.64 41.19
C ASP A 636 5.71 -1.21 41.54
N GLN A 637 4.92 -0.61 40.65
CA GLN A 637 4.42 0.78 40.73
C GLN A 637 5.48 1.89 40.59
N ASP A 638 6.76 1.56 40.38
CA ASP A 638 7.77 2.59 40.20
C ASP A 638 7.62 3.30 38.86
N THR A 639 8.13 4.52 38.84
CA THR A 639 8.12 5.38 37.66
C THR A 639 9.54 5.57 37.16
N ALA A 640 9.79 5.23 35.90
CA ALA A 640 10.96 5.67 35.17
C ALA A 640 10.63 6.99 34.47
N THR A 641 11.53 7.98 34.54
CA THR A 641 11.30 9.30 33.93
C THR A 641 12.58 9.84 33.36
N GLY A 642 12.60 10.15 32.07
CA GLY A 642 13.85 10.45 31.41
C GLY A 642 13.74 10.55 29.90
N ASP A 643 14.74 11.17 29.29
CA ASP A 643 14.97 11.13 27.84
C ASP A 643 15.64 9.80 27.49
N HIS A 644 15.14 9.03 26.52
CA HIS A 644 15.61 7.68 26.21
C HIS A 644 15.67 6.78 27.47
N ILE A 645 14.52 6.46 28.08
CA ILE A 645 14.52 5.53 29.22
C ILE A 645 14.94 4.16 28.72
N VAL A 646 16.16 3.77 29.08
CA VAL A 646 16.72 2.46 28.81
C VAL A 646 16.45 1.55 30.00
N LEU A 647 15.55 0.60 29.83
CA LEU A 647 15.28 -0.50 30.75
C LEU A 647 16.32 -1.60 30.56
N ASN A 648 16.81 -2.16 31.65
CA ASN A 648 17.77 -3.26 31.64
C ASN A 648 17.38 -4.31 32.69
N ALA A 649 16.95 -5.47 32.22
CA ALA A 649 16.67 -6.65 33.01
C ALA A 649 17.91 -7.53 33.10
N SER A 650 18.27 -8.03 34.28
CA SER A 650 19.37 -8.99 34.44
C SER A 650 19.06 -10.09 35.46
N TYR A 651 19.60 -11.28 35.24
CA TYR A 651 19.49 -12.39 36.19
C TYR A 651 20.55 -12.27 37.30
N THR A 652 20.13 -12.44 38.55
CA THR A 652 21.00 -12.26 39.73
C THR A 652 21.57 -13.56 40.30
N GLY A 653 21.11 -14.71 39.82
CA GLY A 653 21.53 -16.05 40.28
C GLY A 653 22.80 -16.60 39.63
N GLY A 654 23.49 -15.85 38.76
CA GLY A 654 24.71 -16.27 38.07
C GLY A 654 24.62 -16.18 36.55
N GLU A 655 24.97 -17.26 35.85
CA GLU A 655 24.74 -17.38 34.40
C GLU A 655 23.32 -17.87 34.13
N ALA A 656 22.68 -17.27 33.14
CA ALA A 656 21.39 -17.65 32.58
C ALA A 656 21.51 -17.76 31.06
N ARG A 657 20.50 -18.36 30.44
CA ARG A 657 20.34 -18.44 28.99
C ARG A 657 18.92 -18.04 28.65
N ASN A 658 18.77 -17.41 27.50
CA ASN A 658 17.49 -17.02 26.92
C ASN A 658 16.68 -16.18 27.90
N ILE A 659 17.26 -15.07 28.36
CA ILE A 659 16.50 -14.09 29.14
C ILE A 659 15.60 -13.32 28.17
N THR A 660 14.32 -13.33 28.48
CA THR A 660 13.28 -12.66 27.72
C THR A 660 12.68 -11.55 28.59
N MET A 661 12.60 -10.33 28.07
CA MET A 661 11.81 -9.23 28.61
C MET A 661 10.58 -9.04 27.74
N GLU A 662 9.39 -9.18 28.33
CA GLU A 662 8.10 -8.88 27.70
C GLU A 662 7.55 -7.60 28.33
N ILE A 663 7.16 -6.61 27.52
CA ILE A 663 6.57 -5.35 27.97
C ILE A 663 5.17 -5.24 27.38
N SER A 664 4.15 -5.27 28.23
CA SER A 664 2.75 -5.08 27.84
C SER A 664 2.31 -3.66 28.15
N THR A 665 1.91 -2.90 27.12
CA THR A 665 1.65 -1.46 27.20
C THR A 665 0.24 -1.05 27.62
N GLY A 666 -0.76 -1.93 27.50
CA GLY A 666 -2.12 -1.64 27.98
C GLY A 666 -2.54 -2.46 29.20
N LEU A 667 -3.81 -2.87 29.26
CA LEU A 667 -4.35 -3.56 30.44
C LEU A 667 -3.75 -4.96 30.57
N TYR A 668 -3.17 -5.26 31.73
CA TYR A 668 -2.66 -6.58 32.07
C TYR A 668 -3.36 -7.12 33.31
N PHE A 669 -3.95 -8.32 33.20
CA PHE A 669 -4.51 -9.04 34.33
C PHE A 669 -3.95 -10.46 34.39
N GLU A 670 -3.62 -10.92 35.59
CA GLU A 670 -3.24 -12.31 35.83
C GLU A 670 -3.95 -12.83 37.07
N ALA A 671 -4.47 -14.06 36.98
CA ALA A 671 -5.12 -14.72 38.10
C ALA A 671 -4.86 -16.21 38.08
N ALA A 672 -4.70 -16.78 39.27
CA ALA A 672 -4.66 -18.23 39.48
C ALA A 672 -5.75 -18.63 40.47
N LYS A 673 -6.63 -19.57 40.08
CA LYS A 673 -7.73 -20.07 40.93
C LYS A 673 -7.92 -21.57 40.74
N SER A 674 -8.64 -22.19 41.67
CA SER A 674 -9.09 -23.56 41.51
C SER A 674 -10.29 -23.64 40.55
N LEU A 675 -10.31 -24.71 39.75
CA LEU A 675 -11.47 -25.08 38.96
C LEU A 675 -12.60 -25.54 39.89
N ILE A 676 -13.84 -25.32 39.46
CA ILE A 676 -15.01 -25.93 40.09
C ILE A 676 -15.23 -27.28 39.44
N VAL A 677 -15.45 -28.33 40.25
CA VAL A 677 -15.81 -29.66 39.76
C VAL A 677 -17.33 -29.76 39.70
N PRO A 678 -17.94 -29.98 38.52
CA PRO A 678 -19.39 -30.07 38.38
C PRO A 678 -20.02 -31.23 39.16
N GLU A 679 -21.26 -31.06 39.65
CA GLU A 679 -21.98 -32.11 40.42
C GLU A 679 -22.46 -33.30 39.55
N SER A 680 -22.54 -33.13 38.23
CA SER A 680 -22.92 -34.15 37.23
C SER A 680 -22.38 -33.77 35.84
N SER A 681 -22.57 -34.61 34.80
CA SER A 681 -22.19 -34.27 33.42
C SER A 681 -22.98 -33.05 32.93
N TYR A 682 -22.39 -31.87 33.09
CA TYR A 682 -22.93 -30.60 32.64
C TYR A 682 -22.38 -30.31 31.25
N ASP A 683 -23.26 -29.92 30.33
CA ASP A 683 -22.89 -29.52 28.97
C ASP A 683 -22.82 -27.99 28.93
N PRO A 684 -21.61 -27.40 28.87
CA PRO A 684 -21.41 -25.96 28.83
C PRO A 684 -21.74 -25.35 27.46
N PHE A 685 -21.96 -26.17 26.43
CA PHE A 685 -22.15 -25.76 25.04
C PHE A 685 -23.61 -25.71 24.61
N SER A 686 -24.55 -26.23 25.43
CA SER A 686 -25.99 -26.18 25.14
C SER A 686 -26.80 -25.50 26.24
N GLY A 687 -27.60 -24.51 25.82
CA GLY A 687 -28.52 -23.79 26.72
C GLY A 687 -27.87 -22.68 27.55
N PHE A 688 -28.50 -22.36 28.68
CA PHE A 688 -28.10 -21.26 29.57
C PHE A 688 -26.99 -21.68 30.53
N ILE A 689 -26.05 -20.76 30.78
CA ILE A 689 -24.92 -20.98 31.66
C ILE A 689 -25.37 -21.11 33.12
N GLN A 690 -24.93 -22.17 33.81
CA GLN A 690 -25.13 -22.36 35.25
C GLN A 690 -23.93 -21.82 36.05
N PRO A 691 -24.03 -20.67 36.75
CA PRO A 691 -22.86 -19.99 37.31
C PRO A 691 -22.08 -20.82 38.34
N SER A 692 -22.77 -21.73 39.03
CA SER A 692 -22.15 -22.62 40.02
C SER A 692 -21.23 -23.68 39.43
N GLN A 693 -21.19 -23.86 38.11
CA GLN A 693 -20.33 -24.83 37.42
C GLN A 693 -19.00 -24.21 36.93
N TYR A 694 -18.83 -22.89 37.06
CA TYR A 694 -17.71 -22.14 36.49
C TYR A 694 -16.92 -21.41 37.58
N SER A 695 -15.61 -21.31 37.40
CA SER A 695 -14.74 -20.47 38.19
C SER A 695 -14.55 -19.13 37.47
N TRP A 696 -14.93 -18.02 38.11
CA TRP A 696 -15.09 -16.72 37.45
C TRP A 696 -13.96 -15.72 37.78
N MET A 697 -13.69 -14.83 36.84
CA MET A 697 -12.93 -13.59 37.02
C MET A 697 -13.65 -12.45 36.30
N THR A 698 -13.51 -11.23 36.80
CA THR A 698 -13.99 -10.03 36.13
C THR A 698 -12.82 -9.11 35.85
N ILE A 699 -12.78 -8.59 34.64
CA ILE A 699 -11.81 -7.65 34.13
C ILE A 699 -12.53 -6.33 33.94
N ASN A 700 -11.99 -5.26 34.49
CA ASN A 700 -12.61 -3.94 34.41
C ASN A 700 -11.75 -3.03 33.52
N GLY A 701 -12.41 -2.06 32.89
CA GLY A 701 -11.74 -0.99 32.16
C GLY A 701 -11.42 -1.31 30.71
N ILE A 702 -12.11 -2.28 30.09
CA ILE A 702 -12.05 -2.50 28.64
C ILE A 702 -12.81 -1.35 27.96
N GLU A 703 -12.21 -0.75 26.95
CA GLU A 703 -12.72 0.39 26.18
C GLU A 703 -13.11 -0.06 24.76
N GLU A 704 -14.06 0.63 24.11
CA GLU A 704 -14.48 0.34 22.74
C GLU A 704 -13.30 0.45 21.75
N GLY A 705 -13.12 -0.57 20.92
CA GLY A 705 -11.99 -0.70 19.99
C GLY A 705 -10.81 -1.52 20.52
N ASP A 706 -10.76 -1.83 21.82
CA ASP A 706 -9.69 -2.65 22.41
C ASP A 706 -9.64 -4.06 21.79
N LEU A 707 -8.45 -4.50 21.36
CA LEU A 707 -8.18 -5.93 21.14
C LEU A 707 -7.84 -6.58 22.48
N VAL A 708 -8.70 -7.50 22.93
CA VAL A 708 -8.54 -8.22 24.19
C VAL A 708 -8.05 -9.63 23.92
N TYR A 709 -6.85 -9.95 24.42
CA TYR A 709 -6.23 -11.27 24.30
C TYR A 709 -6.27 -12.02 25.63
N ILE A 710 -6.71 -13.26 25.62
CA ILE A 710 -6.86 -14.11 26.80
C ILE A 710 -6.07 -15.40 26.60
N TRP A 711 -5.22 -15.72 27.56
CA TRP A 711 -4.43 -16.93 27.62
C TRP A 711 -4.77 -17.66 28.92
N ALA A 712 -5.16 -18.93 28.85
CA ALA A 712 -5.55 -19.72 30.02
C ALA A 712 -4.88 -21.09 30.03
N ASN A 713 -4.17 -21.41 31.10
CA ASN A 713 -3.56 -22.72 31.30
C ASN A 713 -4.26 -23.49 32.42
N PHE A 714 -4.46 -24.79 32.22
CA PHE A 714 -5.23 -25.67 33.10
C PHE A 714 -4.40 -26.88 33.54
N THR A 715 -4.49 -27.26 34.82
CA THR A 715 -3.72 -28.41 35.34
C THR A 715 -4.39 -29.77 35.15
N ASN A 716 -5.70 -29.82 34.88
CA ASN A 716 -6.46 -31.05 34.66
C ASN A 716 -6.50 -31.42 33.17
N GLY A 717 -7.22 -32.48 32.77
CA GLY A 717 -7.17 -33.04 31.42
C GLY A 717 -7.97 -32.28 30.35
N ASP A 718 -9.13 -31.71 30.67
CA ASP A 718 -10.03 -31.06 29.70
C ASP A 718 -10.82 -29.93 30.37
N SER A 719 -10.47 -28.68 30.04
CA SER A 719 -11.06 -27.45 30.59
C SER A 719 -10.84 -26.30 29.62
N ASP A 720 -11.81 -25.39 29.57
CA ASP A 720 -11.83 -24.21 28.68
C ASP A 720 -12.36 -22.98 29.44
N PHE A 721 -12.46 -21.86 28.74
CA PHE A 721 -13.03 -20.62 29.27
C PHE A 721 -13.94 -19.93 28.24
N MET A 722 -14.83 -19.06 28.74
CA MET A 722 -15.70 -18.19 27.94
C MET A 722 -15.64 -16.76 28.47
N ALA A 723 -16.02 -15.77 27.64
CA ALA A 723 -16.10 -14.38 28.07
C ALA A 723 -17.43 -13.71 27.68
N TRP A 724 -17.93 -12.81 28.54
CA TRP A 724 -19.09 -11.94 28.27
C TRP A 724 -18.89 -10.57 28.88
N TYR A 725 -19.55 -9.54 28.37
CA TYR A 725 -19.67 -8.30 29.11
C TYR A 725 -20.39 -8.55 30.44
N ASN A 726 -19.86 -7.99 31.54
CA ASN A 726 -20.32 -8.21 32.91
C ASN A 726 -21.78 -7.78 33.12
N ASP A 727 -22.25 -6.78 32.38
CA ASP A 727 -23.62 -6.27 32.38
C ASP A 727 -24.62 -7.18 31.64
N THR A 728 -24.14 -8.19 30.90
CA THR A 728 -25.00 -9.22 30.31
C THR A 728 -25.68 -10.01 31.42
N GLU A 729 -27.01 -9.98 31.48
CA GLU A 729 -27.77 -10.71 32.50
C GLU A 729 -27.38 -12.19 32.50
N MET A 730 -27.15 -12.76 33.68
CA MET A 730 -26.68 -14.14 33.81
C MET A 730 -27.64 -15.16 33.17
N ALA A 731 -28.93 -14.82 33.10
CA ALA A 731 -29.95 -15.65 32.44
C ALA A 731 -29.84 -15.64 30.91
N ASP A 732 -29.14 -14.66 30.33
CA ASP A 732 -29.00 -14.50 28.87
C ASP A 732 -27.62 -14.95 28.37
N ARG A 733 -26.70 -15.29 29.27
CA ARG A 733 -25.38 -15.83 28.89
C ARG A 733 -25.53 -17.25 28.36
N THR A 734 -25.06 -17.46 27.15
CA THR A 734 -25.07 -18.72 26.41
C THR A 734 -23.74 -18.91 25.69
N TYR A 735 -23.49 -20.12 25.20
CA TYR A 735 -22.35 -20.37 24.32
C TYR A 735 -22.39 -19.49 23.06
N THR A 736 -23.55 -19.26 22.46
CA THR A 736 -23.66 -18.54 21.18
C THR A 736 -23.35 -17.05 21.26
N ASN A 737 -23.58 -16.40 22.41
CA ASN A 737 -23.35 -14.97 22.60
C ASN A 737 -22.12 -14.64 23.46
N ASN A 738 -21.20 -15.59 23.58
CA ASN A 738 -19.91 -15.37 24.22
C ASN A 738 -18.98 -14.56 23.28
N LEU A 739 -18.12 -13.71 23.85
CA LEU A 739 -17.26 -12.78 23.11
C LEU A 739 -16.14 -13.49 22.34
N LEU A 740 -15.74 -14.69 22.74
CA LEU A 740 -14.63 -15.45 22.15
C LEU A 740 -15.08 -16.40 21.03
N MET A 741 -16.40 -16.55 20.82
CA MET A 741 -16.99 -17.31 19.71
C MET A 741 -16.39 -18.73 19.57
N SER A 742 -15.87 -19.10 18.39
CA SER A 742 -15.28 -20.42 18.10
C SER A 742 -13.81 -20.56 18.51
N SER A 743 -13.17 -19.48 18.97
CA SER A 743 -11.76 -19.45 19.36
C SER A 743 -11.49 -20.11 20.72
N MET A 744 -12.37 -21.00 21.19
CA MET A 744 -12.39 -21.52 22.57
C MET A 744 -12.08 -23.01 22.69
N ALA A 745 -11.55 -23.65 21.64
CA ALA A 745 -11.34 -25.10 21.66
C ALA A 745 -10.22 -25.53 20.71
N THR A 746 -8.96 -25.40 21.15
CA THR A 746 -7.82 -25.93 20.39
C THR A 746 -7.39 -27.32 20.87
N GLY A 747 -7.97 -27.81 21.97
CA GLY A 747 -7.53 -29.05 22.63
C GLY A 747 -6.06 -29.01 23.06
N SER A 748 -5.48 -27.81 23.08
CA SER A 748 -4.06 -27.53 23.25
C SER A 748 -3.90 -26.72 24.52
N LYS A 749 -2.95 -27.12 25.37
CA LYS A 749 -2.65 -26.36 26.59
C LYS A 749 -1.36 -25.60 26.38
N PRO A 750 -1.36 -24.28 26.61
CA PRO A 750 -2.46 -23.42 27.10
C PRO A 750 -3.57 -23.13 26.06
N GLU A 751 -4.81 -22.90 26.51
CA GLU A 751 -5.93 -22.45 25.67
C GLU A 751 -5.87 -20.92 25.49
N ILE A 752 -6.27 -20.44 24.33
CA ILE A 752 -6.11 -19.04 23.93
C ILE A 752 -7.40 -18.56 23.27
N GLY A 753 -7.81 -17.32 23.53
CA GLY A 753 -8.94 -16.68 22.87
C GLY A 753 -8.78 -15.16 22.81
N ALA A 754 -9.34 -14.53 21.77
CA ALA A 754 -9.26 -13.08 21.59
C ALA A 754 -10.56 -12.51 21.00
N PHE A 755 -10.84 -11.23 21.27
CA PHE A 755 -11.96 -10.50 20.68
C PHE A 755 -11.69 -8.99 20.66
N TYR A 756 -12.33 -8.28 19.71
CA TYR A 756 -12.40 -6.82 19.72
C TYR A 756 -13.60 -6.36 20.56
N ALA A 757 -13.37 -5.43 21.49
CA ALA A 757 -14.41 -4.82 22.28
C ALA A 757 -15.22 -3.86 21.39
N PHE A 758 -16.53 -4.07 21.27
CA PHE A 758 -17.44 -3.23 20.48
C PHE A 758 -18.16 -2.17 21.32
N ARG A 759 -17.77 -2.04 22.59
CA ARG A 759 -18.25 -1.03 23.55
C ARG A 759 -17.40 -1.06 24.83
N ASP A 760 -17.40 0.05 25.57
CA ASP A 760 -16.82 0.14 26.91
C ASP A 760 -17.49 -0.82 27.91
N GLY A 761 -16.72 -1.41 28.82
CA GLY A 761 -17.29 -2.17 29.93
C GLY A 761 -16.33 -3.04 30.73
N ALA A 762 -16.91 -3.81 31.64
CA ALA A 762 -16.22 -4.90 32.31
C ALA A 762 -16.53 -6.23 31.59
N VAL A 763 -15.57 -7.15 31.59
CA VAL A 763 -15.68 -8.46 30.94
C VAL A 763 -15.51 -9.56 31.98
N ASP A 764 -16.47 -10.47 32.06
CA ASP A 764 -16.39 -11.67 32.89
C ASP A 764 -15.78 -12.81 32.10
N ILE A 765 -14.77 -13.48 32.68
CA ILE A 765 -14.18 -14.72 32.20
C ILE A 765 -14.66 -15.87 33.08
N ALA A 766 -15.12 -16.94 32.44
CA ALA A 766 -15.67 -18.11 33.10
C ALA A 766 -14.89 -19.36 32.68
N CYS A 767 -14.07 -19.90 33.57
CA CYS A 767 -13.33 -21.14 33.36
C CYS A 767 -14.18 -22.33 33.82
N PHE A 768 -14.34 -23.35 32.98
CA PHE A 768 -15.10 -24.57 33.29
C PHE A 768 -14.29 -25.84 33.10
N ASN A 769 -14.72 -26.89 33.79
CA ASN A 769 -14.02 -28.16 33.88
C ASN A 769 -14.86 -29.26 33.26
N TYR A 770 -14.41 -29.77 32.11
CA TYR A 770 -15.12 -30.79 31.34
C TYR A 770 -14.73 -32.21 31.77
N ASP A 771 -13.48 -32.41 32.20
CA ASP A 771 -12.95 -33.71 32.64
C ASP A 771 -13.50 -34.18 34.01
N MET A 772 -14.23 -33.32 34.73
CA MET A 772 -14.72 -33.57 36.10
C MET A 772 -13.59 -33.93 37.09
N GLN A 773 -12.37 -33.48 36.82
CA GLN A 773 -11.19 -33.71 37.66
C GLN A 773 -10.82 -32.45 38.42
N GLU A 774 -10.35 -32.59 39.66
CA GLU A 774 -9.79 -31.45 40.39
C GLU A 774 -8.63 -30.82 39.60
N GLY A 775 -8.54 -29.50 39.61
CA GLY A 775 -7.48 -28.76 38.94
C GLY A 775 -7.49 -27.29 39.28
N ASN A 776 -6.47 -26.59 38.79
CA ASN A 776 -6.35 -25.15 38.87
C ASN A 776 -6.22 -24.58 37.46
N TRP A 777 -6.49 -23.29 37.33
CA TRP A 777 -6.24 -22.53 36.12
C TRP A 777 -5.44 -21.28 36.44
N THR A 778 -4.60 -20.90 35.49
CA THR A 778 -3.91 -19.61 35.44
C THR A 778 -4.38 -18.90 34.19
N VAL A 779 -4.91 -17.70 34.31
CA VAL A 779 -5.28 -16.86 33.16
C VAL A 779 -4.40 -15.62 33.12
N ARG A 780 -4.09 -15.19 31.91
CA ARG A 780 -3.54 -13.89 31.59
C ARG A 780 -4.47 -13.21 30.60
N VAL A 781 -4.70 -11.93 30.80
CA VAL A 781 -5.37 -11.07 29.82
C VAL A 781 -4.53 -9.86 29.53
N THR A 782 -4.34 -9.58 28.25
CA THR A 782 -3.62 -8.41 27.74
C THR A 782 -4.50 -7.60 26.81
N VAL A 783 -4.36 -6.28 26.89
CA VAL A 783 -4.92 -5.29 25.96
C VAL A 783 -3.76 -4.37 25.57
N GLY A 784 -3.64 -4.02 24.29
CA GLY A 784 -2.55 -3.18 23.77
C GLY A 784 -1.37 -3.97 23.20
N GLU A 785 -0.27 -3.28 22.90
CA GLU A 785 0.91 -3.87 22.23
C GLU A 785 1.83 -4.59 23.23
N ASP A 786 2.32 -5.75 22.81
CA ASP A 786 3.30 -6.56 23.52
C ASP A 786 4.66 -6.50 22.82
N TRP A 787 5.68 -6.07 23.55
CA TRP A 787 7.06 -5.99 23.07
C TRP A 787 7.88 -7.12 23.68
N VAL A 788 8.50 -7.96 22.85
CA VAL A 788 9.29 -9.11 23.32
C VAL A 788 10.73 -8.97 22.88
N LEU A 789 11.66 -8.91 23.85
CA LEU A 789 13.09 -8.88 23.60
C LEU A 789 13.75 -10.10 24.23
N GLU A 790 14.47 -10.86 23.42
CA GLU A 790 15.21 -12.05 23.84
C GLU A 790 16.72 -11.83 23.74
N ASN A 791 17.47 -12.32 24.71
CA ASN A 791 18.92 -12.39 24.64
C ASN A 791 19.44 -13.73 25.19
N GLU A 792 20.41 -14.32 24.51
CA GLU A 792 21.11 -15.53 24.98
C GLU A 792 22.00 -15.25 26.23
N GLY A 793 22.22 -13.98 26.57
CA GLY A 793 23.03 -13.53 27.71
C GLY A 793 22.28 -13.35 29.05
N ASN A 794 22.98 -12.80 30.04
CA ASN A 794 22.46 -12.60 31.40
C ASN A 794 21.64 -11.31 31.59
N SER A 795 21.42 -10.54 30.52
CA SER A 795 20.63 -9.31 30.57
C SER A 795 20.03 -8.95 29.22
N VAL A 796 18.93 -8.21 29.23
CA VAL A 796 18.28 -7.67 28.02
C VAL A 796 17.91 -6.21 28.27
N THR A 797 17.99 -5.39 27.21
CA THR A 797 17.88 -3.94 27.29
C THR A 797 16.86 -3.44 26.27
N PHE A 798 16.01 -2.49 26.68
CA PHE A 798 14.94 -1.90 25.87
C PHE A 798 14.90 -0.38 26.05
N ASP A 799 14.69 0.40 24.98
CA ASP A 799 14.51 1.85 25.05
C ASP A 799 13.03 2.21 24.92
N SER A 800 12.50 2.91 25.92
CA SER A 800 11.14 3.45 25.92
C SER A 800 10.82 4.40 24.76
N TYR A 801 11.82 4.92 24.04
CA TYR A 801 11.59 5.71 22.83
C TYR A 801 10.75 4.94 21.81
N ASP A 802 10.94 3.62 21.75
CA ASP A 802 10.21 2.73 20.85
C ASP A 802 8.69 2.66 21.17
N ILE A 803 8.27 3.08 22.38
CA ILE A 803 6.85 3.11 22.81
C ILE A 803 6.11 4.35 22.29
N GLY A 804 6.80 5.45 21.97
CA GLY A 804 6.19 6.66 21.37
C GLY A 804 5.23 7.48 22.26
N LYS A 805 4.88 7.01 23.47
CA LYS A 805 3.98 7.70 24.42
C LYS A 805 4.31 7.40 25.88
N ASN A 806 3.75 8.19 26.80
CA ASN A 806 3.84 7.92 28.24
C ASN A 806 2.85 6.81 28.59
N GLU A 807 3.37 5.68 29.02
CA GLU A 807 2.53 4.50 29.24
C GLU A 807 2.78 3.85 30.60
N THR A 808 1.75 3.22 31.16
CA THR A 808 1.88 2.32 32.30
C THR A 808 1.91 0.89 31.78
N CYS A 809 3.01 0.19 32.00
CA CYS A 809 3.23 -1.14 31.46
C CYS A 809 3.40 -2.21 32.54
N THR A 810 3.23 -3.47 32.14
CA THR A 810 3.70 -4.63 32.90
C THR A 810 4.93 -5.21 32.22
N ILE A 811 6.02 -5.38 32.95
CA ILE A 811 7.29 -5.91 32.44
C ILE A 811 7.51 -7.30 33.04
N ARG A 812 7.60 -8.33 32.19
CA ARG A 812 7.84 -9.71 32.62
C ARG A 812 9.22 -10.16 32.17
N ILE A 813 9.94 -10.79 33.08
CA ILE A 813 11.30 -11.28 32.84
C ILE A 813 11.29 -12.78 33.11
N HIS A 814 11.69 -13.58 32.14
CA HIS A 814 11.81 -15.02 32.32
C HIS A 814 12.98 -15.60 31.54
N GLY A 815 13.42 -16.81 31.91
CA GLY A 815 14.52 -17.49 31.25
C GLY A 815 14.94 -18.77 31.96
N PHE A 816 16.09 -19.32 31.57
CA PHE A 816 16.62 -20.56 32.14
C PHE A 816 17.96 -20.31 32.84
N ASP A 817 18.16 -20.91 34.01
CA ASP A 817 19.47 -20.97 34.64
C ASP A 817 20.38 -22.02 33.95
N VAL A 818 21.66 -22.10 34.38
CA VAL A 818 22.61 -23.11 33.87
C VAL A 818 22.22 -24.58 34.11
N ASN A 819 21.26 -24.83 34.99
CA ASN A 819 20.73 -26.16 35.29
C ASN A 819 19.44 -26.46 34.50
N ASN A 820 19.03 -25.57 33.59
CA ASN A 820 17.75 -25.57 32.89
C ASN A 820 16.53 -25.43 33.83
N GLU A 821 16.70 -24.86 35.02
CA GLU A 821 15.60 -24.46 35.88
C GLU A 821 15.05 -23.10 35.40
N THR A 822 13.73 -23.00 35.25
CA THR A 822 13.07 -21.76 34.81
C THR A 822 12.98 -20.77 35.96
N PHE A 823 13.29 -19.50 35.70
CA PHE A 823 12.94 -18.38 36.57
C PHE A 823 12.01 -17.42 35.85
N GLN A 824 11.12 -16.78 36.60
CA GLN A 824 10.22 -15.76 36.09
C GLN A 824 9.94 -14.75 37.21
N ASP A 825 10.00 -13.46 36.88
CA ASP A 825 9.56 -12.34 37.71
C ASP A 825 8.67 -11.42 36.85
N SER A 826 7.75 -10.71 37.48
CA SER A 826 6.84 -9.77 36.79
C SER A 826 6.74 -8.49 37.61
N TYR A 827 6.89 -7.36 36.92
CA TYR A 827 6.91 -6.01 37.45
C TYR A 827 5.67 -5.27 36.95
N HIS A 828 4.79 -4.90 37.87
CA HIS A 828 3.44 -4.41 37.54
C HIS A 828 3.32 -2.90 37.71
N ASN A 829 2.56 -2.28 36.81
CA ASN A 829 2.27 -0.85 36.76
C ASN A 829 3.53 0.03 36.76
N ILE A 830 4.54 -0.35 35.98
CA ILE A 830 5.71 0.50 35.78
C ILE A 830 5.31 1.64 34.85
N THR A 831 5.39 2.87 35.37
CA THR A 831 5.09 4.06 34.56
C THR A 831 6.37 4.51 33.84
N LEU A 832 6.35 4.50 32.50
CA LEU A 832 7.44 4.99 31.66
C LEU A 832 7.07 6.39 31.16
N ASN A 833 7.65 7.41 31.78
CA ASN A 833 7.39 8.81 31.43
C ASN A 833 8.54 9.37 30.58
N ASN A 834 8.40 9.30 29.26
CA ASN A 834 9.32 9.91 28.32
C ASN A 834 9.06 11.42 28.18
N PHE A 835 10.10 12.23 28.02
CA PHE A 835 10.02 13.70 28.11
C PHE A 835 9.34 14.41 26.93
N PHE A 836 8.92 13.69 25.88
CA PHE A 836 8.49 14.30 24.61
C PHE A 836 6.97 14.32 24.32
N ALA A 837 6.09 13.69 25.10
CA ALA A 837 4.64 13.84 24.87
C ALA A 837 4.15 15.21 25.40
N PRO A 838 3.65 16.14 24.55
CA PRO A 838 3.17 17.44 25.03
C PRO A 838 1.91 17.29 25.89
N GLU A 839 1.86 17.88 27.08
CA GLU A 839 0.63 18.01 27.86
C GLU A 839 -0.29 19.02 27.16
N LEU A 840 -1.49 18.57 26.79
CA LEU A 840 -2.45 19.33 25.99
C LEU A 840 -3.80 19.41 26.73
N GLU A 841 -4.32 20.61 26.90
CA GLU A 841 -5.64 20.84 27.52
C GLU A 841 -6.48 21.78 26.63
N LEU A 842 -7.68 21.36 26.23
CA LEU A 842 -8.59 22.24 25.49
C LEU A 842 -9.29 23.19 26.44
N LEU A 843 -9.14 24.50 26.21
CA LEU A 843 -9.74 25.56 27.02
C LEU A 843 -11.05 26.10 26.44
N ASN A 844 -11.28 25.96 25.13
CA ASN A 844 -12.54 26.30 24.48
C ASN A 844 -12.68 25.55 23.14
N PRO A 845 -13.80 24.86 22.88
CA PRO A 845 -14.97 24.69 23.76
C PRO A 845 -14.69 23.78 24.97
N VAL A 846 -15.38 24.05 26.08
CA VAL A 846 -15.47 23.17 27.25
C VAL A 846 -16.95 22.78 27.38
N GLY A 847 -17.36 21.63 26.85
CA GLY A 847 -18.77 21.24 26.79
C GLY A 847 -19.47 21.57 25.48
N GLY A 848 -20.76 21.22 25.40
CA GLY A 848 -21.65 21.59 24.30
C GLY A 848 -22.16 23.03 24.34
N GLY A 849 -22.38 23.64 23.17
CA GLY A 849 -22.86 25.02 22.99
C GLY A 849 -23.18 25.38 21.54
N ILE A 850 -23.85 26.53 21.30
CA ILE A 850 -24.20 27.02 19.95
C ILE A 850 -23.18 28.05 19.48
N TRP A 851 -22.53 27.78 18.35
CA TRP A 851 -21.48 28.56 17.71
C TRP A 851 -22.00 29.00 16.33
N ASN A 852 -22.77 30.10 16.31
CA ASN A 852 -23.40 30.67 15.10
C ASN A 852 -22.77 32.02 14.67
N ALA A 853 -21.53 32.24 15.10
CA ALA A 853 -20.71 33.41 14.81
C ALA A 853 -19.25 33.04 15.13
N GLN A 854 -18.29 33.80 14.61
CA GLN A 854 -16.87 33.60 14.89
C GLN A 854 -16.57 33.37 16.38
N GLN A 855 -15.96 32.22 16.67
CA GLN A 855 -15.50 31.80 17.99
C GLN A 855 -13.99 31.55 17.99
N ASN A 856 -13.39 31.50 19.16
CA ASN A 856 -11.96 31.25 19.31
C ASN A 856 -11.73 29.90 19.99
N ILE A 857 -11.21 28.92 19.26
CA ILE A 857 -10.76 27.65 19.80
C ILE A 857 -9.43 27.91 20.51
N THR A 858 -9.31 27.52 21.77
CA THR A 858 -8.11 27.79 22.57
C THR A 858 -7.71 26.57 23.36
N TRP A 859 -6.40 26.35 23.50
CA TRP A 859 -5.83 25.25 24.28
C TRP A 859 -4.60 25.72 25.07
N THR A 860 -4.11 24.88 25.96
CA THR A 860 -2.75 24.98 26.49
C THR A 860 -1.94 23.82 25.95
N ALA A 861 -0.68 24.09 25.62
CA ALA A 861 0.30 23.07 25.30
C ALA A 861 1.53 23.35 26.15
N SER A 862 2.02 22.34 26.85
CA SER A 862 3.26 22.44 27.60
C SER A 862 4.01 21.12 27.52
N SER A 863 5.33 21.17 27.42
CA SER A 863 6.18 20.01 27.56
C SER A 863 7.20 20.31 28.64
N LYS A 864 7.75 19.27 29.25
CA LYS A 864 8.83 19.41 30.24
C LYS A 864 10.18 19.72 29.57
N ASN A 865 10.22 19.73 28.24
CA ASN A 865 11.33 20.16 27.41
C ASN A 865 11.28 21.69 27.23
N THR A 866 12.30 22.42 27.67
CA THR A 866 12.26 23.90 27.74
C THR A 866 12.58 24.62 26.43
N ASP A 867 12.88 23.90 25.35
CA ASP A 867 13.72 24.46 24.28
C ASP A 867 13.05 24.60 22.90
N TYR A 868 11.75 24.35 22.68
CA TYR A 868 11.20 24.32 21.31
C TYR A 868 9.76 24.85 21.15
N GLU A 869 9.41 25.21 19.91
CA GLU A 869 8.09 25.70 19.47
C GLU A 869 7.18 24.51 19.11
N PHE A 870 5.95 24.49 19.62
CA PHE A 870 4.95 23.47 19.29
C PHE A 870 4.31 23.74 17.94
N GLU A 871 3.97 22.67 17.22
CA GLU A 871 3.10 22.75 16.06
C GLU A 871 1.72 22.17 16.43
N HIS A 872 0.65 22.91 16.16
CA HIS A 872 -0.70 22.48 16.47
C HIS A 872 -1.57 22.33 15.22
N GLU A 873 -2.52 21.42 15.32
CA GLU A 873 -3.60 21.16 14.37
C GLU A 873 -4.94 21.27 15.10
N VAL A 874 -5.97 21.74 14.39
CA VAL A 874 -7.37 21.75 14.85
C VAL A 874 -8.18 20.96 13.85
N LEU A 875 -8.95 19.99 14.35
CA LEU A 875 -9.78 19.09 13.58
C LEU A 875 -11.24 19.18 14.05
N ILE A 876 -12.18 18.90 13.15
CA ILE A 876 -13.62 18.84 13.44
C ILE A 876 -14.21 17.52 12.95
N SER A 877 -15.08 16.91 13.77
CA SER A 877 -15.91 15.75 13.42
C SER A 877 -17.37 16.16 13.36
N ASP A 878 -18.12 15.60 12.41
CA ASP A 878 -19.59 15.69 12.27
C ASP A 878 -20.30 14.32 12.40
N ASP A 879 -19.56 13.28 12.81
CA ASP A 879 -19.99 11.87 12.89
C ASP A 879 -19.68 11.25 14.27
N ASP A 880 -19.89 12.03 15.34
CA ASP A 880 -19.71 11.57 16.72
C ASP A 880 -18.27 11.21 17.11
N GLY A 881 -17.28 11.74 16.39
CA GLY A 881 -15.86 11.56 16.67
C GLY A 881 -15.26 10.31 16.05
N ILE A 882 -16.01 9.66 15.17
CA ILE A 882 -15.53 8.49 14.42
C ILE A 882 -14.49 8.95 13.40
N THR A 883 -14.74 10.04 12.68
CA THR A 883 -13.78 10.65 11.76
C THR A 883 -13.60 12.14 12.06
N PHE A 884 -12.38 12.65 11.84
CA PHE A 884 -12.04 14.05 12.08
C PHE A 884 -11.42 14.66 10.83
N GLN A 885 -12.01 15.75 10.36
CA GLN A 885 -11.50 16.57 9.26
C GLN A 885 -10.57 17.66 9.78
N LEU A 886 -9.39 17.79 9.18
CA LEU A 886 -8.44 18.86 9.52
C LEU A 886 -8.96 20.21 9.03
N ILE A 887 -9.11 21.19 9.93
CA ILE A 887 -9.55 22.55 9.58
C ILE A 887 -8.45 23.61 9.73
N ALA A 888 -7.38 23.29 10.45
CA ALA A 888 -6.18 24.12 10.55
C ALA A 888 -4.96 23.28 10.96
N SER A 889 -3.78 23.58 10.41
CA SER A 889 -2.48 22.97 10.75
C SER A 889 -1.36 24.01 10.75
N GLY A 890 -0.16 23.63 11.21
CA GLY A 890 1.00 24.54 11.25
C GLY A 890 0.88 25.67 12.26
N LEU A 891 -0.03 25.57 13.23
CA LEU A 891 -0.30 26.64 14.17
C LEU A 891 0.78 26.69 15.25
N GLN A 892 1.39 27.87 15.43
CA GLN A 892 2.40 28.13 16.46
C GLN A 892 1.82 28.78 17.73
N LEU A 893 0.54 29.16 17.66
CA LEU A 893 -0.21 29.77 18.74
C LEU A 893 -1.21 28.74 19.28
N THR A 894 -1.46 28.76 20.59
CA THR A 894 -2.45 27.88 21.23
C THR A 894 -3.90 28.38 21.08
N SER A 895 -4.19 29.04 19.95
CA SER A 895 -5.51 29.58 19.65
C SER A 895 -5.77 29.63 18.15
N PHE A 896 -7.00 29.33 17.75
CA PHE A 896 -7.48 29.40 16.38
C PHE A 896 -8.87 30.03 16.33
N ASN A 897 -9.03 31.14 15.59
CA ASN A 897 -10.35 31.74 15.40
C ASN A 897 -11.08 31.01 14.27
N TRP A 898 -12.17 30.35 14.63
CA TRP A 898 -13.03 29.62 13.70
C TRP A 898 -14.33 30.40 13.47
N ASP A 899 -14.71 30.61 12.21
CA ASP A 899 -16.01 31.16 11.84
C ASP A 899 -16.90 30.05 11.26
N PRO A 900 -17.84 29.51 12.06
CA PRO A 900 -18.74 28.46 11.62
C PRO A 900 -19.95 28.98 10.82
N THR A 901 -20.06 30.28 10.53
CA THR A 901 -21.28 30.84 9.92
C THR A 901 -21.58 30.34 8.52
N ASP A 902 -20.58 29.83 7.79
CA ASP A 902 -20.75 29.20 6.47
C ASP A 902 -21.13 27.71 6.57
N TRP A 903 -21.18 27.14 7.78
CA TRP A 903 -21.44 25.72 8.00
C TRP A 903 -22.93 25.46 8.24
N LYS A 904 -23.38 24.25 7.90
CA LYS A 904 -24.77 23.82 8.12
C LYS A 904 -25.05 23.79 9.62
N TYR A 905 -26.14 24.44 10.05
CA TYR A 905 -26.63 24.30 11.41
C TYR A 905 -26.91 22.83 11.74
N SER A 906 -26.03 22.20 12.52
CA SER A 906 -26.09 20.79 12.92
C SER A 906 -26.09 20.66 14.44
N ASP A 907 -26.71 19.61 14.98
CA ASP A 907 -26.82 19.34 16.41
C ASP A 907 -25.58 18.64 17.01
N GLY A 908 -24.61 18.23 16.17
CA GLY A 908 -23.42 17.51 16.62
C GLY A 908 -22.15 17.82 15.82
N TYR A 909 -21.26 18.64 16.39
CA TYR A 909 -19.86 18.74 16.00
C TYR A 909 -18.95 18.47 17.20
N MET A 910 -17.77 17.92 16.96
CA MET A 910 -16.69 17.83 17.94
C MET A 910 -15.42 18.48 17.41
N ILE A 911 -14.69 19.18 18.27
CA ILE A 911 -13.39 19.80 17.98
C ILE A 911 -12.31 18.98 18.67
N LYS A 912 -11.31 18.59 17.91
CA LYS A 912 -10.07 18.00 18.40
C LYS A 912 -8.92 18.96 18.13
N VAL A 913 -8.02 19.10 19.10
CA VAL A 913 -6.73 19.76 18.91
C VAL A 913 -5.66 18.70 19.02
N ARG A 914 -4.72 18.74 18.09
CA ARG A 914 -3.53 17.91 18.11
C ARG A 914 -2.31 18.81 18.24
N THR A 915 -1.34 18.41 19.06
CA THR A 915 -0.07 19.12 19.22
C THR A 915 1.08 18.18 18.98
N ARG A 916 2.06 18.64 18.19
CA ARG A 916 3.28 17.92 17.87
C ARG A 916 4.49 18.60 18.50
N ASP A 917 5.38 17.78 19.05
CA ASP A 917 6.74 18.14 19.46
C ASP A 917 7.71 17.09 18.89
N ARG A 918 8.37 17.43 17.78
CA ARG A 918 9.40 16.60 17.10
C ARG A 918 9.00 15.14 16.88
N GLY A 919 7.79 14.93 16.35
CA GLY A 919 7.27 13.61 16.01
C GLY A 919 6.41 12.98 17.11
N MET A 920 6.47 13.46 18.36
CA MET A 920 5.51 13.07 19.38
C MET A 920 4.21 13.84 19.24
N VAL A 921 3.10 13.16 19.45
CA VAL A 921 1.75 13.70 19.23
C VAL A 921 0.94 13.56 20.52
N SER A 922 0.27 14.64 20.93
CA SER A 922 -0.83 14.58 21.89
C SER A 922 -2.09 15.16 21.29
N GLU A 923 -3.23 14.57 21.63
CA GLU A 923 -4.54 15.01 21.17
C GLU A 923 -5.46 15.28 22.35
N VAL A 924 -6.35 16.24 22.19
CA VAL A 924 -7.45 16.50 23.12
C VAL A 924 -8.70 16.79 22.30
N THR A 925 -9.82 16.16 22.66
CA THR A 925 -11.13 16.43 22.06
C THR A 925 -11.99 17.16 23.08
N ASN A 926 -12.87 18.05 22.62
CA ASN A 926 -13.79 18.71 23.52
C ASN A 926 -14.81 17.73 24.10
N ASP A 927 -15.20 17.97 25.36
CA ASP A 927 -16.23 17.16 26.00
C ASP A 927 -17.62 17.46 25.39
N GLY A 928 -18.15 16.56 24.56
CA GLY A 928 -19.51 16.60 24.04
C GLY A 928 -19.76 17.49 22.82
N PHE A 929 -20.99 17.47 22.32
CA PHE A 929 -21.37 18.07 21.04
C PHE A 929 -21.60 19.57 21.07
N LEU A 930 -21.05 20.29 20.10
CA LEU A 930 -21.40 21.68 19.81
C LEU A 930 -22.30 21.78 18.57
N ILE A 931 -23.19 22.75 18.61
CA ILE A 931 -24.05 23.14 17.49
C ILE A 931 -23.31 24.26 16.77
N ALA A 932 -22.93 24.07 15.51
CA ALA A 932 -22.27 25.10 14.72
C ALA A 932 -23.02 25.33 13.40
N GLY A 933 -22.95 26.55 12.87
CA GLY A 933 -23.67 26.95 11.65
C GLY A 933 -24.66 28.11 11.87
N ASP A 934 -25.19 28.66 10.78
CA ASP A 934 -26.24 29.68 10.80
C ASP A 934 -27.61 29.08 10.44
N GLU A 935 -28.63 29.33 11.25
CA GLU A 935 -30.02 28.91 11.01
C GLU A 935 -30.62 29.57 9.76
N ASP A 936 -30.08 30.73 9.34
CA ASP A 936 -30.57 31.58 8.25
C ASP A 936 -29.75 31.46 6.94
N LEU A 937 -28.80 30.54 6.82
CA LEU A 937 -28.07 30.29 5.57
C LEU A 937 -29.05 29.84 4.46
N THR A 938 -29.48 30.82 3.67
CA THR A 938 -30.18 30.62 2.39
C THR A 938 -29.29 29.78 1.48
N ASP A 939 -29.85 28.74 0.88
CA ASP A 939 -29.16 27.89 -0.10
C ASP A 939 -28.43 28.76 -1.14
N THR A 940 -27.10 28.80 -1.05
CA THR A 940 -26.23 29.48 -2.03
C THR A 940 -25.81 28.53 -3.16
N ILE A 941 -26.18 27.26 -3.06
CA ILE A 941 -25.83 26.24 -4.03
C ILE A 941 -26.75 26.43 -5.23
N LYS A 942 -26.16 26.65 -6.40
CA LYS A 942 -26.94 26.70 -7.64
C LYS A 942 -27.37 25.29 -8.03
N PRO A 943 -28.52 25.13 -8.70
CA PRO A 943 -28.89 23.87 -9.31
C PRO A 943 -27.76 23.31 -10.17
N VAL A 944 -27.42 22.04 -10.04
CA VAL A 944 -26.45 21.37 -10.91
C VAL A 944 -27.19 20.79 -12.11
N ILE A 945 -26.74 21.11 -13.32
CA ILE A 945 -27.26 20.52 -14.57
C ILE A 945 -26.15 19.69 -15.19
N LEU A 946 -26.38 18.37 -15.31
CA LEU A 946 -25.50 17.43 -15.99
C LEU A 946 -26.14 16.99 -17.30
N GLY A 947 -25.47 17.25 -18.41
CA GLY A 947 -25.88 16.77 -19.73
C GLY A 947 -24.76 16.90 -20.75
N GLU A 948 -24.98 16.36 -21.94
CA GLU A 948 -23.99 16.44 -23.01
C GLU A 948 -23.96 17.84 -23.62
N HIS A 949 -22.77 18.41 -23.84
CA HIS A 949 -22.61 19.68 -24.56
C HIS A 949 -22.85 19.54 -26.07
N PHE A 950 -22.79 18.33 -26.62
CA PHE A 950 -23.07 18.03 -28.01
C PHE A 950 -23.86 16.73 -28.14
N VAL A 951 -25.02 16.78 -28.80
CA VAL A 951 -25.90 15.62 -29.00
C VAL A 951 -26.16 15.42 -30.49
N HIS A 952 -25.87 14.22 -31.00
CA HIS A 952 -26.13 13.85 -32.40
C HIS A 952 -27.36 12.94 -32.51
N LEU A 953 -28.40 13.40 -33.22
CA LEU A 953 -29.64 12.65 -33.41
C LEU A 953 -29.89 12.31 -34.88
N ARG A 954 -30.45 11.13 -35.13
CA ARG A 954 -30.82 10.69 -36.49
C ARG A 954 -32.25 11.10 -36.83
N PHE A 955 -32.47 11.78 -37.96
CA PHE A 955 -33.76 12.33 -38.34
C PHE A 955 -34.88 11.28 -38.48
N ASN A 956 -34.54 10.06 -38.92
CA ASN A 956 -35.51 8.98 -39.14
C ASN A 956 -35.94 8.26 -37.83
N ASN A 957 -35.36 8.61 -36.68
CA ASN A 957 -35.77 8.06 -35.39
C ASN A 957 -37.00 8.84 -34.86
N THR A 958 -38.09 8.14 -34.59
CA THR A 958 -39.32 8.75 -34.06
C THR A 958 -39.26 9.05 -32.56
N ASN A 959 -38.25 8.55 -31.84
CA ASN A 959 -38.05 8.78 -30.41
C ASN A 959 -36.78 9.61 -30.15
N ARG A 960 -36.78 10.86 -30.60
CA ARG A 960 -35.66 11.78 -30.43
C ARG A 960 -35.85 12.57 -29.14
N ARG A 961 -35.10 12.24 -28.09
CA ARG A 961 -35.15 12.93 -26.80
C ARG A 961 -33.76 13.22 -26.31
N ILE A 962 -33.62 14.34 -25.62
CA ILE A 962 -32.40 14.73 -24.91
C ILE A 962 -32.72 14.77 -23.43
N TYR A 963 -31.78 14.30 -22.63
CA TYR A 963 -31.94 14.15 -21.19
C TYR A 963 -30.86 14.95 -20.47
N TRP A 964 -31.26 15.65 -19.42
CA TRP A 964 -30.35 16.25 -18.45
C TRP A 964 -30.71 15.73 -17.06
N ARG A 965 -29.71 15.50 -16.23
CA ARG A 965 -29.92 15.31 -14.79
C ARG A 965 -29.77 16.66 -14.12
N VAL A 966 -30.79 17.06 -13.39
CA VAL A 966 -30.80 18.31 -12.63
C VAL A 966 -30.87 17.96 -11.15
N ILE A 967 -30.01 18.55 -10.33
CA ILE A 967 -29.86 18.26 -8.90
C ILE A 967 -29.85 19.57 -8.13
N ASP A 968 -30.70 19.68 -7.11
CA ASP A 968 -30.79 20.85 -6.25
C ASP A 968 -31.54 20.46 -4.98
N LEU A 969 -31.22 21.08 -3.84
CA LEU A 969 -31.87 20.76 -2.58
C LEU A 969 -33.25 21.44 -2.45
N ASN A 970 -33.48 22.52 -3.20
CA ASN A 970 -34.65 23.39 -3.15
C ASN A 970 -35.24 23.71 -4.56
N PRO A 971 -35.53 22.67 -5.37
CA PRO A 971 -35.86 22.82 -6.78
C PRO A 971 -37.15 23.61 -7.05
N ALA A 972 -37.17 24.42 -8.10
CA ALA A 972 -38.37 25.16 -8.51
C ALA A 972 -38.80 24.90 -9.96
N SER A 973 -37.96 25.26 -10.94
CA SER A 973 -38.36 25.23 -12.35
C SER A 973 -37.22 24.92 -13.31
N ILE A 974 -37.58 24.36 -14.45
CA ILE A 974 -36.68 24.05 -15.56
C ILE A 974 -37.25 24.65 -16.83
N GLN A 975 -36.44 25.44 -17.54
CA GLN A 975 -36.78 26.10 -18.78
C GLN A 975 -35.88 25.63 -19.91
N PHE A 976 -36.44 25.37 -21.08
CA PHE A 976 -35.73 25.02 -22.30
C PHE A 976 -35.85 26.15 -23.33
N PHE A 977 -34.75 26.52 -23.96
CA PHE A 977 -34.69 27.45 -25.08
C PHE A 977 -34.08 26.77 -26.29
N ILE A 978 -34.57 27.09 -27.48
CA ILE A 978 -34.01 26.61 -28.75
C ILE A 978 -33.64 27.84 -29.58
N ASN A 979 -32.37 27.93 -29.98
CA ASN A 979 -31.80 29.06 -30.73
C ASN A 979 -32.10 30.43 -30.08
N GLY A 980 -32.20 30.46 -28.75
CA GLY A 980 -32.46 31.67 -27.96
C GLY A 980 -33.94 32.00 -27.72
N GLU A 981 -34.89 31.24 -28.27
CA GLU A 981 -36.33 31.40 -28.00
C GLU A 981 -36.80 30.37 -26.96
N GLU A 982 -37.59 30.78 -25.97
CA GLU A 982 -38.15 29.87 -24.95
C GLU A 982 -39.09 28.86 -25.61
N PHE A 983 -38.84 27.59 -25.37
CA PHE A 983 -39.57 26.47 -25.95
C PHE A 983 -40.53 25.82 -24.95
N GLN A 984 -40.08 25.56 -23.73
CA GLN A 984 -40.87 24.87 -22.70
C GLN A 984 -40.38 25.24 -21.30
N THR A 985 -41.29 25.42 -20.34
CA THR A 985 -40.99 25.53 -18.91
C THR A 985 -41.78 24.48 -18.13
N THR A 986 -41.13 23.82 -17.17
CA THR A 986 -41.71 22.75 -16.33
C THR A 986 -41.33 22.97 -14.86
N THR A 987 -42.24 22.67 -13.95
CA THR A 987 -41.97 22.70 -12.50
C THR A 987 -41.22 21.45 -12.08
N TRP A 988 -40.24 21.63 -11.19
CA TRP A 988 -39.39 20.59 -10.67
C TRP A 988 -39.42 20.62 -9.15
N ASN A 989 -39.72 19.49 -8.49
CA ASN A 989 -40.02 19.44 -7.05
C ASN A 989 -39.34 18.27 -6.30
N GLN A 990 -38.29 17.66 -6.88
CA GLN A 990 -37.57 16.52 -6.32
C GLN A 990 -36.08 16.83 -6.28
N GLN A 991 -35.31 16.41 -5.29
CA GLN A 991 -33.90 16.84 -5.23
C GLN A 991 -33.04 16.39 -6.43
N ARG A 992 -33.43 15.33 -7.12
CA ARG A 992 -32.83 14.86 -8.37
C ARG A 992 -33.94 14.66 -9.40
N TYR A 993 -33.79 15.21 -10.59
CA TYR A 993 -34.79 15.09 -11.66
C TYR A 993 -34.16 14.93 -13.03
N ARG A 994 -34.80 14.11 -13.87
CA ARG A 994 -34.40 13.91 -15.25
C ARG A 994 -35.23 14.82 -16.14
N ALA A 995 -34.67 15.97 -16.51
CA ALA A 995 -35.27 16.88 -17.45
C ALA A 995 -35.20 16.29 -18.88
N VAL A 996 -36.30 16.35 -19.62
CA VAL A 996 -36.40 15.73 -20.95
C VAL A 996 -36.92 16.74 -21.97
N LEU A 997 -36.22 16.88 -23.10
CA LEU A 997 -36.69 17.63 -24.25
C LEU A 997 -37.01 16.68 -25.42
N ASP A 998 -38.26 16.69 -25.89
CA ASP A 998 -38.66 15.93 -27.08
C ASP A 998 -38.29 16.70 -28.36
N CYS A 999 -37.32 16.16 -29.09
CA CYS A 999 -36.80 16.69 -30.34
C CYS A 999 -37.47 16.03 -31.57
N GLY A 1000 -38.56 15.27 -31.38
CA GLY A 1000 -39.28 14.57 -32.44
C GLY A 1000 -39.81 15.47 -33.55
N ALA A 1001 -40.04 16.75 -33.28
CA ALA A 1001 -40.48 17.75 -34.27
C ALA A 1001 -39.32 18.43 -35.03
N PHE A 1002 -38.07 18.28 -34.57
CA PHE A 1002 -36.94 19.04 -35.11
C PHE A 1002 -36.57 18.53 -36.51
N GLN A 1003 -36.29 19.46 -37.42
CA GLN A 1003 -35.86 19.16 -38.80
C GLN A 1003 -34.35 18.89 -38.87
N LEU A 1004 -33.86 18.37 -40.00
CA LEU A 1004 -32.41 18.26 -40.27
C LEU A 1004 -31.71 19.62 -40.08
N GLY A 1005 -30.64 19.67 -39.31
CA GLY A 1005 -29.92 20.92 -39.00
C GLY A 1005 -29.24 20.91 -37.63
N SER A 1006 -28.55 21.99 -37.29
CA SER A 1006 -27.99 22.25 -35.96
C SER A 1006 -28.91 23.18 -35.16
N TYR A 1007 -29.03 22.92 -33.86
CA TYR A 1007 -29.83 23.71 -32.91
C TYR A 1007 -28.99 23.97 -31.67
N ASN A 1008 -29.01 25.20 -31.16
CA ASN A 1008 -28.47 25.51 -29.84
C ASN A 1008 -29.61 25.37 -28.82
N VAL A 1009 -29.53 24.36 -27.96
CA VAL A 1009 -30.51 24.09 -26.92
C VAL A 1009 -29.93 24.51 -25.58
N ARG A 1010 -30.63 25.41 -24.88
CA ARG A 1010 -30.26 25.84 -23.54
C ARG A 1010 -31.28 25.32 -22.54
N ILE A 1011 -30.82 24.72 -21.46
CA ILE A 1011 -31.63 24.43 -20.28
C ILE A 1011 -31.23 25.39 -19.16
N ILE A 1012 -32.21 25.93 -18.45
CA ILE A 1012 -32.04 26.73 -17.25
C ILE A 1012 -32.79 26.04 -16.12
N ALA A 1013 -32.09 25.66 -15.05
CA ALA A 1013 -32.71 25.16 -13.83
C ALA A 1013 -32.66 26.27 -12.78
N SER A 1014 -33.77 26.51 -12.09
CA SER A 1014 -33.89 27.50 -11.02
C SER A 1014 -34.47 26.87 -9.77
N ASP A 1015 -34.03 27.36 -8.62
CA ASP A 1015 -34.52 26.98 -7.29
C ASP A 1015 -35.53 28.01 -6.75
N ASP A 1016 -36.15 27.70 -5.61
CA ASP A 1016 -37.15 28.56 -4.96
C ASP A 1016 -36.51 29.81 -4.30
N PHE A 1017 -35.18 29.83 -4.20
CA PHE A 1017 -34.39 30.92 -3.63
C PHE A 1017 -33.88 31.92 -4.69
N GLY A 1018 -34.14 31.66 -5.97
CA GLY A 1018 -33.82 32.54 -7.09
C GLY A 1018 -32.43 32.31 -7.69
N ASN A 1019 -31.72 31.25 -7.28
CA ASN A 1019 -30.52 30.80 -7.97
C ASN A 1019 -30.91 30.08 -9.26
N ALA A 1020 -30.05 30.19 -10.26
CA ALA A 1020 -30.24 29.51 -11.53
C ALA A 1020 -28.91 29.08 -12.13
N GLN A 1021 -28.92 27.92 -12.77
CA GLN A 1021 -27.81 27.40 -13.56
C GLN A 1021 -28.25 27.21 -15.01
N ILE A 1022 -27.31 27.39 -15.92
CA ILE A 1022 -27.54 27.31 -17.36
C ILE A 1022 -26.63 26.23 -17.93
N HIS A 1023 -27.17 25.39 -18.81
CA HIS A 1023 -26.39 24.45 -19.59
C HIS A 1023 -26.78 24.57 -21.07
N ASP A 1024 -25.77 24.78 -21.92
CA ASP A 1024 -25.92 24.87 -23.37
C ASP A 1024 -25.49 23.54 -24.02
N THR A 1025 -26.33 23.04 -24.92
CA THR A 1025 -26.16 21.80 -25.68
C THR A 1025 -26.36 22.08 -27.17
N MET A 1026 -25.36 21.78 -27.98
CA MET A 1026 -25.48 21.81 -29.43
C MET A 1026 -26.09 20.50 -29.93
N VAL A 1027 -27.22 20.57 -30.63
CA VAL A 1027 -27.92 19.39 -31.15
C VAL A 1027 -27.79 19.36 -32.67
N LEU A 1028 -27.18 18.31 -33.19
CA LEU A 1028 -27.07 18.08 -34.63
C LEU A 1028 -28.01 16.97 -35.08
N ILE A 1029 -28.87 17.26 -36.05
CA ILE A 1029 -29.80 16.29 -36.64
C ILE A 1029 -29.43 16.00 -38.09
N THR A 1030 -29.08 14.74 -38.39
CA THR A 1030 -28.59 14.31 -39.73
C THR A 1030 -29.39 13.15 -40.33
N ASN A 1031 -29.19 12.89 -41.62
CA ASN A 1031 -29.72 11.72 -42.33
C ASN A 1031 -28.73 10.54 -42.30
N GLU A 1032 -29.18 9.33 -42.64
CA GLU A 1032 -28.38 8.11 -42.48
C GLU A 1032 -27.18 7.96 -43.43
N ASN A 1033 -27.04 8.81 -44.46
CA ASN A 1033 -26.13 8.54 -45.58
C ASN A 1033 -25.17 9.69 -45.95
N ASN A 1034 -24.94 10.69 -45.08
CA ASN A 1034 -23.92 11.71 -45.36
C ASN A 1034 -23.32 12.32 -44.08
N SER A 1035 -22.01 12.13 -43.88
CA SER A 1035 -21.18 12.75 -42.83
C SER A 1035 -20.76 14.19 -43.15
N THR A 1036 -21.48 14.89 -44.03
CA THR A 1036 -21.15 16.29 -44.39
C THR A 1036 -22.39 17.17 -44.42
N ILE A 1037 -22.64 17.85 -43.29
CA ILE A 1037 -23.21 19.19 -43.30
C ILE A 1037 -22.03 20.13 -43.00
N PRO A 1038 -21.78 21.18 -43.80
CA PRO A 1038 -20.67 22.08 -43.54
C PRO A 1038 -20.97 22.91 -42.30
N LEU A 1039 -20.32 22.60 -41.17
CA LEU A 1039 -20.31 23.49 -40.01
C LEU A 1039 -19.55 24.77 -40.39
N ASN A 1040 -20.15 25.92 -40.06
CA ASN A 1040 -19.55 27.24 -40.30
C ASN A 1040 -18.26 27.35 -39.46
N PRO A 1041 -17.12 27.84 -40.01
CA PRO A 1041 -15.84 27.91 -39.27
C PRO A 1041 -15.90 28.63 -37.91
N PHE A 1042 -16.92 29.45 -37.66
CA PHE A 1042 -17.15 30.11 -36.36
C PHE A 1042 -17.63 29.14 -35.26
N GLU A 1043 -18.25 28.00 -35.59
CA GLU A 1043 -18.76 27.04 -34.59
C GLU A 1043 -17.69 26.01 -34.15
N MET A 1044 -16.66 25.75 -34.96
CA MET A 1044 -15.54 24.87 -34.54
C MET A 1044 -14.64 25.49 -33.47
N LEU A 1045 -14.70 26.81 -33.26
CA LEU A 1045 -13.86 27.50 -32.27
C LEU A 1045 -14.37 27.38 -30.82
N LEU A 1046 -15.60 26.90 -30.62
CA LEU A 1046 -16.25 26.78 -29.30
C LEU A 1046 -16.10 25.39 -28.65
N LEU A 1047 -15.46 24.43 -29.32
CA LEU A 1047 -15.23 23.07 -28.81
C LEU A 1047 -14.00 22.94 -27.89
N ASN A 1048 -13.44 24.06 -27.41
CA ASN A 1048 -12.32 24.09 -26.48
C ASN A 1048 -12.54 25.19 -25.43
N PRO A 1049 -12.82 24.86 -24.16
CA PRO A 1049 -12.70 25.82 -23.08
C PRO A 1049 -11.49 25.47 -22.20
N ILE A 1050 -10.31 25.96 -22.59
CA ILE A 1050 -9.32 26.40 -21.58
C ILE A 1050 -9.39 27.92 -21.61
N ALA A 1051 -10.11 28.48 -20.64
CA ALA A 1051 -10.08 29.92 -20.37
C ALA A 1051 -9.81 30.13 -18.89
N VAL A 1052 -8.53 30.32 -18.59
CA VAL A 1052 -8.00 30.84 -17.32
C VAL A 1052 -8.61 32.22 -17.06
N GLY A 1053 -9.35 32.36 -15.96
CA GLY A 1053 -9.84 33.63 -15.46
C GLY A 1053 -8.86 34.25 -14.47
N ILE A 1054 -7.95 35.11 -14.93
CA ILE A 1054 -7.25 36.06 -14.05
C ILE A 1054 -8.09 37.34 -13.97
N THR A 1055 -8.62 37.65 -12.79
CA THR A 1055 -9.15 38.98 -12.47
C THR A 1055 -8.04 39.84 -11.87
N LEU A 1056 -7.45 40.72 -12.67
CA LEU A 1056 -6.79 41.93 -12.17
C LEU A 1056 -7.39 43.14 -12.87
N GLY A 1057 -7.90 44.05 -12.06
CA GLY A 1057 -8.65 45.21 -12.51
C GLY A 1057 -7.83 46.20 -13.33
N SER A 1058 -8.52 46.72 -14.35
CA SER A 1058 -8.34 48.03 -15.02
C SER A 1058 -7.15 48.25 -15.97
N ILE A 1059 -7.55 48.40 -17.24
CA ILE A 1059 -6.90 49.06 -18.39
C ILE A 1059 -5.94 48.18 -19.21
N GLY A 1060 -6.44 47.74 -20.38
CA GLY A 1060 -5.80 46.76 -21.24
C GLY A 1060 -5.01 47.31 -22.42
N ILE A 1061 -4.23 46.39 -23.01
CA ILE A 1061 -3.68 46.42 -24.36
C ILE A 1061 -3.66 44.96 -24.85
N ILE A 1062 -4.41 44.63 -25.90
CA ILE A 1062 -4.33 43.34 -26.61
C ILE A 1062 -3.44 43.52 -27.84
N VAL A 1063 -2.36 42.74 -27.93
CA VAL A 1063 -1.49 42.62 -29.13
C VAL A 1063 -1.72 41.25 -29.76
N TYR A 1064 -2.14 41.22 -31.02
CA TYR A 1064 -2.29 39.99 -31.82
C TYR A 1064 -0.95 39.54 -32.39
N PHE A 1065 -0.62 38.25 -32.25
CA PHE A 1065 0.32 37.56 -33.14
C PHE A 1065 -0.45 36.58 -34.04
N SER A 1066 -0.26 36.71 -35.35
CA SER A 1066 -0.84 35.83 -36.38
C SER A 1066 0.22 34.85 -36.87
N PHE A 1067 -0.01 33.54 -36.79
CA PHE A 1067 0.78 32.55 -37.50
C PHE A 1067 0.07 32.09 -38.78
N ARG A 1068 0.80 32.17 -39.89
CA ARG A 1068 0.35 31.87 -41.26
C ARG A 1068 0.94 30.52 -41.66
N ILE A 1069 0.12 29.48 -41.79
CA ILE A 1069 0.53 28.16 -42.27
C ILE A 1069 0.67 28.22 -43.80
N VAL A 1070 1.88 27.96 -44.33
CA VAL A 1070 2.14 27.79 -45.76
C VAL A 1070 2.25 26.30 -46.06
N LYS A 1071 1.25 25.75 -46.77
CA LYS A 1071 1.31 24.40 -47.37
C LYS A 1071 2.23 24.42 -48.59
N TYR A 1072 3.18 23.49 -48.68
CA TYR A 1072 3.88 23.17 -49.93
C TYR A 1072 3.44 21.80 -50.43
N GLN A 1073 2.88 21.76 -51.65
CA GLN A 1073 2.58 20.55 -52.40
C GLN A 1073 3.74 20.23 -53.36
N ARG A 1074 4.06 18.93 -53.47
CA ARG A 1074 5.04 18.32 -54.36
C ARG A 1074 4.47 18.21 -55.79
N SER A 1075 5.27 18.54 -56.81
CA SER A 1075 4.99 18.18 -58.22
C SER A 1075 6.21 17.50 -58.86
N GLU A 1076 5.98 16.39 -59.56
CA GLU A 1076 6.97 15.59 -60.27
C GLU A 1076 7.52 16.23 -61.57
N LYS A 1077 8.78 15.86 -61.88
CA LYS A 1077 9.46 15.65 -63.19
C LYS A 1077 9.47 16.77 -64.26
N VAL A 1078 10.67 17.11 -64.76
CA VAL A 1078 11.28 16.67 -66.05
C VAL A 1078 12.60 17.44 -66.32
N ALA A 1079 13.63 16.66 -66.71
CA ALA A 1079 14.86 16.95 -67.46
C ALA A 1079 15.33 18.39 -67.77
N SER A 1080 16.58 18.70 -67.37
CA SER A 1080 17.75 18.87 -68.27
C SER A 1080 19.02 19.09 -67.45
#